data_AF-A0A9W9EAJ4-F1
#
_entry.id   AF-A0A9W9EAJ4-F1
#
_cell.length_a   1.000
_cell.length_b   1.000
_cell.length_c   1.000
_cell.angle_alpha   90.00
_cell.angle_beta   90.00
_cell.angle_gamma   90.00
#
_symmetry.space_group_name_H-M   'P 1'
#
loop_
_entity.id
_entity.type
_entity.pdbx_description
1 polymer ?
#
loop_
_entity_poly.entity_id
_entity_poly.type
_entity_poly.pdbx_seq_one_letter_code
_entity_poly.pdbx_strand_id
1 'polypeptide(L)'
;MASFVPQNRYREYKQDTQRLLFWIIHASNTILQSSAAAESGTIEPQNHQNVTGQVTVKELLSMAKTISKHAVRVPGAIYRKLQSVTSARTAMYQAFQQLAALSPKPDPEMEQSNVTHKYFIDALNEIFNIFGGPAWLQEQQRGSKEAELDDELDAEVEKANFSNKFAALSLGLSAQGEPGTAAVESSGDEESDEEPKSAAPGQQRRQARPGRGKKKKGGKRAKKGKQTAKPVPQTLDQVPLESYRIIEAADGLVTDYLLAVYSLFEETLDLRSYMSGVWREVAYEGLNSAVAGTLAHLATAMVKRTEAAIMIEFPGHESYETVMQTMTRGNIEKAQGNFTMSLHRISGADGTTEMVEEVKMDVKEQFLIYAYQDLVDFVTDFQATRSGKPTKRMLAEIDKWNPTLDLQRATKEQRHRWRRSYTINWLYDLVNVYSSIVVQRNTMKGEHHVYEKVDWAADGKWSEHVRLFGINEFAGIVTSFAMQKPGTDIKKRINPSLVFQLQCIVDSLTVSRGWSLNSFRGHVLEPPMGGFRPRRDVDLFLDRENERFGKGFLEGSHVLKQLLERDSMLHGNPNRHQSQISVLECLMWDFRDWLGESKHMYGLKTLPPSRFSNSNSNGLWEYSPFLCGTGLAESLEIVYRFGLVLWDKVPEPMLLVHLHNMLVQKKYLERPIGLFAALGETFSEAFFADGHPPTSNFQQALTSQINKTGTHLAQRQRAMLKGTSNKMHSMLNPAANRFFRIKSNLLLYRENGWDPDRIPNEDLGKHTFVYNLRSNYSEIWPTGTPGPSDANRSDTFIFDGDNNPMPALPRPARADHLSRRELLEFLRYDIYSDVCGRFPYSSLNYSWVTARIMTCFMMFEDELKKRNNPLYQDIYVVNSGRPEKRVFLAVAALSETNEECLQVMAKILEEQRMGWMQHIYWEDLDSDMERPFQRASKFRGHPVEQDACSIM
;
A
#
# COMPACT_ATOMS: atom_id res chain seq x y z
N MET A 1 -18.86 -0.65 -5.45
CA MET A 1 -17.96 -1.55 -6.21
C MET A 1 -17.54 -2.68 -5.29
N ALA A 2 -17.55 -3.93 -5.77
CA ALA A 2 -16.94 -5.04 -5.04
C ALA A 2 -15.42 -4.84 -5.00
N SER A 3 -14.81 -5.12 -3.84
CA SER A 3 -13.35 -5.07 -3.62
C SER A 3 -12.68 -6.16 -4.46
N PHE A 4 -11.66 -5.83 -5.25
CA PHE A 4 -10.89 -6.84 -6.01
C PHE A 4 -9.71 -7.35 -5.18
N VAL A 5 -9.26 -6.59 -4.16
CA VAL A 5 -8.26 -7.07 -3.22
C VAL A 5 -8.88 -8.19 -2.37
N PRO A 6 -8.22 -9.35 -2.27
CA PRO A 6 -8.67 -10.45 -1.44
C PRO A 6 -8.80 -10.03 0.02
N GLN A 7 -9.91 -10.43 0.63
CA GLN A 7 -10.12 -10.18 2.04
C GLN A 7 -9.31 -11.19 2.87
N ASN A 8 -9.17 -10.90 4.16
CA ASN A 8 -8.62 -11.90 5.06
C ASN A 8 -9.71 -12.95 5.29
N ARG A 9 -9.33 -14.23 5.46
CA ARG A 9 -10.27 -15.35 5.65
C ARG A 9 -11.34 -15.10 6.71
N TYR A 10 -10.99 -14.40 7.79
CA TYR A 10 -11.98 -14.01 8.81
C TYR A 10 -13.07 -13.11 8.24
N ARG A 11 -12.69 -12.07 7.48
CA ARG A 11 -13.66 -11.15 6.87
C ARG A 11 -14.48 -11.83 5.78
N GLU A 12 -13.87 -12.71 4.99
CA GLU A 12 -14.59 -13.53 4.01
C GLU A 12 -15.65 -14.40 4.69
N TYR A 13 -15.27 -15.10 5.76
CA TYR A 13 -16.20 -15.87 6.59
C TYR A 13 -17.35 -15.00 7.12
N LYS A 14 -17.07 -13.80 7.63
CA LYS A 14 -18.12 -12.90 8.15
C LYS A 14 -19.04 -12.41 7.04
N GLN A 15 -18.48 -12.00 5.91
CA GLN A 15 -19.24 -11.52 4.76
C GLN A 15 -20.12 -12.62 4.17
N ASP A 16 -19.58 -13.82 3.98
CA ASP A 16 -20.36 -14.95 3.48
C ASP A 16 -21.43 -15.39 4.46
N THR A 17 -21.13 -15.38 5.77
CA THR A 17 -22.14 -15.63 6.81
C THR A 17 -23.26 -14.58 6.76
N GLN A 18 -22.93 -13.29 6.67
CA GLN A 18 -23.93 -12.21 6.58
C GLN A 18 -24.82 -12.34 5.34
N ARG A 19 -24.21 -12.59 4.17
CA ARG A 19 -24.95 -12.76 2.90
C ARG A 19 -25.82 -14.02 2.90
N LEU A 20 -25.32 -15.11 3.45
CA LEU A 20 -26.07 -16.35 3.63
C LEU A 20 -27.30 -16.12 4.53
N LEU A 21 -27.12 -15.47 5.67
CA LEU A 21 -28.20 -15.15 6.60
C LEU A 21 -29.22 -14.19 5.99
N PHE A 22 -28.75 -13.18 5.26
CA PHE A 22 -29.62 -12.26 4.55
C PHE A 22 -30.55 -13.02 3.61
N TRP A 23 -30.00 -13.87 2.73
CA TRP A 23 -30.82 -14.61 1.77
C TRP A 23 -31.80 -15.58 2.46
N ILE A 24 -31.33 -16.39 3.43
CA ILE A 24 -32.20 -17.36 4.11
C ILE A 24 -33.35 -16.66 4.85
N ILE A 25 -33.07 -15.55 5.54
CA ILE A 25 -34.09 -14.81 6.30
C ILE A 25 -35.11 -14.18 5.34
N HIS A 26 -34.66 -13.54 4.27
CA HIS A 26 -35.56 -12.92 3.28
C HIS A 26 -36.41 -13.96 2.55
N ALA A 27 -35.82 -15.07 2.11
CA ALA A 27 -36.55 -16.18 1.47
C ALA A 27 -37.60 -16.77 2.41
N SER A 28 -37.22 -17.07 3.66
CA SER A 28 -38.15 -17.59 4.67
C SER A 28 -39.28 -16.60 4.98
N ASN A 29 -38.98 -15.31 5.16
CA ASN A 29 -40.00 -14.31 5.45
C ASN A 29 -40.97 -14.12 4.28
N THR A 30 -40.48 -14.17 3.03
CA THR A 30 -41.31 -14.07 1.83
C THR A 30 -42.32 -15.22 1.77
N ILE A 31 -41.88 -16.44 2.10
CA ILE A 31 -42.75 -17.62 2.18
C ILE A 31 -43.79 -17.47 3.30
N LEU A 32 -43.39 -16.95 4.47
CA LEU A 32 -44.32 -16.72 5.57
C LEU A 32 -45.35 -15.63 5.25
N GLN A 33 -44.96 -14.61 4.49
CA GLN A 33 -45.86 -13.56 4.01
C GLN A 33 -46.86 -14.09 2.98
N SER A 34 -46.42 -14.91 2.02
CA SER A 34 -47.30 -15.51 1.01
C SER A 34 -48.25 -16.55 1.60
N SER A 35 -47.80 -17.35 2.58
CA SER A 35 -48.63 -18.30 3.31
C SER A 35 -49.68 -17.60 4.20
N ALA A 36 -49.31 -16.51 4.89
CA ALA A 36 -50.25 -15.71 5.67
C ALA A 36 -51.31 -14.98 4.81
N ALA A 37 -50.99 -14.68 3.55
CA ALA A 37 -51.95 -14.12 2.59
C ALA A 37 -52.89 -15.18 1.99
N ALA A 38 -52.51 -16.46 2.01
CA ALA A 38 -53.26 -17.58 1.42
C ALA A 38 -54.22 -18.28 2.40
N GLU A 39 -53.93 -18.26 3.71
CA GLU A 39 -54.75 -18.91 4.74
C GLU A 39 -55.36 -17.91 5.72
N SER A 40 -56.50 -17.33 5.37
CA SER A 40 -57.40 -16.70 6.34
C SER A 40 -58.12 -17.78 7.16
N GLY A 41 -57.41 -18.40 8.10
CA GLY A 41 -58.02 -19.12 9.21
C GLY A 41 -57.52 -20.53 9.47
N THR A 42 -56.31 -20.69 10.02
CA THR A 42 -56.05 -21.56 11.18
C THR A 42 -54.69 -21.22 11.78
N ILE A 43 -54.66 -21.01 13.09
CA ILE A 43 -53.46 -20.59 13.85
C ILE A 43 -52.63 -21.83 14.19
N GLU A 44 -51.44 -21.96 13.59
CA GLU A 44 -50.31 -22.62 14.26
C GLU A 44 -49.29 -21.56 14.72
N PRO A 45 -48.96 -21.48 16.02
CA PRO A 45 -48.14 -20.41 16.56
C PRO A 45 -46.67 -20.86 16.70
N GLN A 46 -45.86 -20.87 15.63
CA GLN A 46 -44.39 -20.95 15.79
C GLN A 46 -43.51 -20.13 14.82
N ASN A 47 -43.98 -19.61 13.69
CA ASN A 47 -43.10 -18.89 12.74
C ASN A 47 -43.35 -17.37 12.74
N HIS A 48 -42.78 -16.66 13.72
CA HIS A 48 -42.73 -15.20 13.67
C HIS A 48 -41.73 -14.76 12.58
N GLN A 49 -42.12 -13.80 11.74
CA GLN A 49 -41.22 -13.18 10.78
C GLN A 49 -40.02 -12.58 11.50
N ASN A 50 -38.81 -12.85 11.00
CA ASN A 50 -37.62 -12.22 11.56
C ASN A 50 -37.59 -10.76 11.10
N VAL A 51 -37.48 -9.82 12.04
CA VAL A 51 -37.37 -8.37 11.76
C VAL A 51 -36.04 -7.77 12.21
N THR A 52 -35.17 -8.59 12.81
CA THR A 52 -33.93 -8.12 13.47
C THR A 52 -32.67 -8.45 12.68
N GLY A 53 -32.74 -9.39 11.73
CA GLY A 53 -31.58 -9.96 11.03
C GLY A 53 -30.76 -10.94 11.87
N GLN A 54 -31.18 -11.23 13.11
CA GLN A 54 -30.45 -12.09 14.03
C GLN A 54 -31.19 -13.42 14.21
N VAL A 55 -30.46 -14.54 14.13
CA VAL A 55 -31.05 -15.89 14.23
C VAL A 55 -30.20 -16.82 15.08
N THR A 56 -30.80 -17.80 15.74
CA THR A 56 -30.07 -18.93 16.34
C THR A 56 -29.82 -20.03 15.30
N VAL A 57 -28.85 -20.92 15.53
CA VAL A 57 -28.58 -22.08 14.64
C VAL A 57 -29.83 -22.94 14.43
N LYS A 58 -30.64 -23.12 15.47
CA LYS A 58 -31.89 -23.88 15.42
C LYS A 58 -32.96 -23.17 14.56
N GLU A 59 -33.09 -21.85 14.69
CA GLU A 59 -34.00 -21.06 13.85
C GLU A 59 -33.57 -21.11 12.38
N LEU A 60 -32.26 -21.02 12.11
CA LEU A 60 -31.72 -21.11 10.75
C LEU A 60 -32.08 -22.44 10.07
N LEU A 61 -31.95 -23.57 10.78
CA LEU A 61 -32.38 -24.89 10.29
C LEU A 61 -33.89 -24.95 10.01
N SER A 62 -34.71 -24.33 10.87
CA SER A 62 -36.17 -24.26 10.69
C SER A 62 -36.54 -23.44 9.45
N MET A 63 -35.85 -22.33 9.22
CA MET A 63 -36.01 -21.50 8.02
C MET A 63 -35.62 -22.28 6.76
N ALA A 64 -34.49 -22.99 6.77
CA ALA A 64 -34.07 -23.82 5.63
C ALA A 64 -35.08 -24.92 5.29
N LYS A 65 -35.64 -25.60 6.30
CA LYS A 65 -36.73 -26.59 6.11
C LYS A 65 -37.99 -25.95 5.53
N THR A 66 -38.31 -24.73 5.94
CA THR A 66 -39.46 -23.97 5.41
C THR A 66 -39.26 -23.63 3.93
N ILE A 67 -38.06 -23.20 3.54
CA ILE A 67 -37.69 -22.90 2.15
C ILE A 67 -37.79 -24.15 1.27
N SER A 68 -37.20 -25.26 1.70
CA SER A 68 -37.20 -26.53 0.96
C SER A 68 -38.61 -27.06 0.70
N LYS A 69 -39.54 -26.92 1.67
CA LYS A 69 -40.94 -27.34 1.52
C LYS A 69 -41.73 -26.56 0.46
N HIS A 70 -41.34 -25.32 0.15
CA HIS A 70 -42.05 -24.44 -0.78
C HIS A 70 -41.42 -24.41 -2.18
N ALA A 71 -40.53 -25.37 -2.49
CA ALA A 71 -39.89 -25.55 -3.80
C ALA A 71 -39.22 -24.28 -4.35
N VAL A 72 -38.63 -23.45 -3.49
CA VAL A 72 -37.85 -22.29 -3.91
C VAL A 72 -36.51 -22.76 -4.48
N ARG A 73 -36.21 -22.39 -5.73
CA ARG A 73 -34.90 -22.65 -6.34
C ARG A 73 -33.81 -21.92 -5.55
N VAL A 74 -32.81 -22.66 -5.09
CA VAL A 74 -31.67 -22.12 -4.35
C VAL A 74 -30.59 -21.69 -5.34
N PRO A 75 -30.12 -20.43 -5.30
CA PRO A 75 -29.05 -19.94 -6.17
C PRO A 75 -27.70 -20.64 -5.91
N GLY A 76 -26.90 -20.81 -6.97
CA GLY A 76 -25.56 -21.41 -6.92
C GLY A 76 -24.61 -20.72 -5.92
N ALA A 77 -24.70 -19.39 -5.84
CA ALA A 77 -23.94 -18.55 -4.91
C ALA A 77 -24.22 -18.91 -3.45
N ILE A 78 -25.43 -19.34 -3.10
CA ILE A 78 -25.80 -19.74 -1.75
C ILE A 78 -25.14 -21.07 -1.38
N TYR A 79 -25.07 -22.03 -2.30
CA TYR A 79 -24.31 -23.27 -2.09
C TYR A 79 -22.82 -23.01 -1.90
N ARG A 80 -22.22 -22.15 -2.73
CA ARG A 80 -20.80 -21.74 -2.58
C ARG A 80 -20.54 -21.07 -1.23
N LYS A 81 -21.43 -20.18 -0.78
CA LYS A 81 -21.33 -19.52 0.54
C LYS A 81 -21.50 -20.49 1.69
N LEU A 82 -22.43 -21.44 1.60
CA LEU A 82 -22.57 -22.52 2.59
C LEU A 82 -21.28 -23.34 2.69
N GLN A 83 -20.67 -23.71 1.57
CA GLN A 83 -19.40 -24.43 1.56
C GLN A 83 -18.24 -23.61 2.13
N SER A 84 -18.13 -22.33 1.76
CA SER A 84 -17.15 -21.39 2.30
C SER A 84 -17.24 -21.27 3.83
N VAL A 85 -18.44 -20.97 4.35
CA VAL A 85 -18.69 -20.82 5.80
C VAL A 85 -18.45 -22.13 6.55
N THR A 86 -18.88 -23.27 5.99
CA THR A 86 -18.66 -24.60 6.58
C THR A 86 -17.18 -24.94 6.63
N SER A 87 -16.43 -24.64 5.57
CA SER A 87 -14.99 -24.91 5.49
C SER A 87 -14.21 -24.08 6.52
N ALA A 88 -14.49 -22.78 6.62
CA ALA A 88 -13.86 -21.91 7.61
C ALA A 88 -14.10 -22.37 9.05
N ARG A 89 -15.35 -22.78 9.37
CA ARG A 89 -15.70 -23.32 10.69
C ARG A 89 -15.09 -24.70 10.95
N THR A 90 -14.99 -25.54 9.93
CA THR A 90 -14.37 -26.87 10.04
C THR A 90 -12.88 -26.78 10.32
N ALA A 91 -12.17 -25.90 9.60
CA ALA A 91 -10.75 -25.64 9.84
C ALA A 91 -10.50 -25.18 11.28
N MET A 92 -11.36 -24.30 11.80
CA MET A 92 -11.28 -23.90 13.20
C MET A 92 -11.57 -25.04 14.15
N TYR A 93 -12.65 -25.80 13.95
CA TYR A 93 -12.98 -26.93 14.81
C TYR A 93 -11.80 -27.91 14.91
N GLN A 94 -11.11 -28.19 13.80
CA GLN A 94 -9.91 -29.03 13.79
C GLN A 94 -8.77 -28.40 14.61
N ALA A 95 -8.46 -27.13 14.37
CA ALA A 95 -7.42 -26.42 15.12
C ALA A 95 -7.72 -26.37 16.63
N PHE A 96 -8.99 -26.18 17.00
CA PHE A 96 -9.42 -26.19 18.39
C PHE A 96 -9.38 -27.58 19.03
N GLN A 97 -9.65 -28.66 18.28
CA GLN A 97 -9.46 -30.02 18.79
C GLN A 97 -7.98 -30.27 19.11
N GLN A 98 -7.08 -29.82 18.25
CA GLN A 98 -5.64 -29.89 18.52
C GLN A 98 -5.28 -29.07 19.75
N LEU A 99 -5.76 -27.83 19.84
CA LEU A 99 -5.50 -27.01 21.01
C LEU A 99 -6.08 -27.64 22.30
N ALA A 100 -7.28 -28.22 22.27
CA ALA A 100 -7.90 -28.89 23.43
C ALA A 100 -7.04 -30.06 23.93
N ALA A 101 -6.41 -30.80 23.03
CA ALA A 101 -5.46 -31.86 23.37
C ALA A 101 -4.19 -31.35 24.10
N LEU A 102 -3.92 -30.04 24.11
CA LEU A 102 -2.76 -29.44 24.77
C LEU A 102 -2.92 -29.26 26.28
N SER A 103 -4.14 -29.37 26.81
CA SER A 103 -4.41 -29.20 28.23
C SER A 103 -4.47 -30.56 28.94
N PRO A 104 -3.61 -30.83 29.95
CA PRO A 104 -3.68 -32.07 30.74
C PRO A 104 -4.93 -32.14 31.64
N LYS A 105 -5.70 -31.05 31.73
CA LYS A 105 -7.05 -31.03 32.28
C LYS A 105 -8.01 -30.66 31.16
N PRO A 106 -9.07 -31.44 30.91
CA PRO A 106 -10.12 -31.03 29.99
C PRO A 106 -10.64 -29.65 30.42
N ASP A 107 -10.60 -28.69 29.50
CA ASP A 107 -11.16 -27.36 29.72
C ASP A 107 -12.65 -27.44 29.39
N PRO A 108 -13.54 -27.40 30.39
CA PRO A 108 -14.96 -27.62 30.18
C PRO A 108 -15.60 -26.57 29.27
N GLU A 109 -15.12 -25.32 29.33
CA GLU A 109 -15.64 -24.23 28.49
C GLU A 109 -15.32 -24.44 27.01
N MET A 110 -14.18 -25.07 26.73
CA MET A 110 -13.71 -25.34 25.38
C MET A 110 -14.22 -26.65 24.81
N GLU A 111 -14.39 -27.70 25.62
CA GLU A 111 -15.15 -28.87 25.19
C GLU A 111 -16.58 -28.46 24.84
N GLN A 112 -17.19 -27.59 25.65
CA GLN A 112 -18.50 -27.03 25.38
C GLN A 112 -18.52 -26.12 24.15
N SER A 113 -17.50 -25.27 23.95
CA SER A 113 -17.34 -24.47 22.73
C SER A 113 -17.13 -25.36 21.49
N ASN A 114 -16.32 -26.42 21.58
CA ASN A 114 -16.08 -27.37 20.50
C ASN A 114 -17.34 -28.17 20.13
N VAL A 115 -18.13 -28.58 21.12
CA VAL A 115 -19.44 -29.20 20.90
C VAL A 115 -20.39 -28.22 20.20
N THR A 116 -20.37 -26.95 20.60
CA THR A 116 -21.18 -25.90 19.96
C THR A 116 -20.74 -25.64 18.52
N HIS A 117 -19.44 -25.62 18.26
CA HIS A 117 -18.85 -25.52 16.92
C HIS A 117 -19.26 -26.70 16.04
N LYS A 118 -19.12 -27.92 16.55
CA LYS A 118 -19.53 -29.15 15.85
C LYS A 118 -21.01 -29.13 15.53
N TYR A 119 -21.86 -28.77 16.50
CA TYR A 119 -23.30 -28.64 16.29
C TYR A 119 -23.64 -27.66 15.17
N PHE A 120 -22.93 -26.54 15.08
CA PHE A 120 -23.15 -25.58 14.01
C PHE A 120 -22.62 -26.14 12.66
N ILE A 121 -21.41 -26.72 12.60
CA ILE A 121 -20.92 -27.38 11.38
C ILE A 121 -21.92 -28.43 10.87
N ASP A 122 -22.43 -29.27 11.77
CA ASP A 122 -23.44 -30.29 11.46
C ASP A 122 -24.74 -29.65 10.96
N ALA A 123 -25.18 -28.53 11.56
CA ALA A 123 -26.34 -27.77 11.10
C ALA A 123 -26.14 -27.17 9.69
N LEU A 124 -24.96 -26.62 9.38
CA LEU A 124 -24.66 -26.10 8.04
C LEU A 124 -24.65 -27.21 6.99
N ASN A 125 -24.08 -28.36 7.31
CA ASN A 125 -24.11 -29.54 6.46
C ASN A 125 -25.55 -30.05 6.26
N GLU A 126 -26.38 -30.04 7.30
CA GLU A 126 -27.80 -30.39 7.18
C GLU A 126 -28.54 -29.40 6.27
N ILE A 127 -28.29 -28.08 6.40
CA ILE A 127 -28.87 -27.06 5.51
C ILE A 127 -28.44 -27.29 4.05
N PHE A 128 -27.16 -27.55 3.81
CA PHE A 128 -26.64 -27.85 2.47
C PHE A 128 -27.35 -29.07 1.85
N ASN A 129 -27.58 -30.11 2.64
CA ASN A 129 -28.33 -31.30 2.20
C ASN A 129 -29.81 -31.02 1.97
N ILE A 130 -30.47 -30.24 2.84
CA ILE A 130 -31.90 -29.86 2.73
C ILE A 130 -32.17 -29.06 1.44
N PHE A 131 -31.23 -28.21 1.05
CA PHE A 131 -31.33 -27.44 -0.18
C PHE A 131 -31.09 -28.27 -1.45
N GLY A 132 -30.44 -29.45 -1.33
CA GLY A 132 -30.12 -30.31 -2.47
C GLY A 132 -28.67 -30.17 -2.96
N GLY A 133 -27.76 -29.67 -2.12
CA GLY A 133 -26.35 -29.44 -2.46
C GLY A 133 -25.60 -30.63 -3.07
N PRO A 134 -25.81 -31.89 -2.66
CA PRO A 134 -25.17 -33.05 -3.31
C PRO A 134 -25.57 -33.23 -4.78
N ALA A 135 -26.82 -32.91 -5.14
CA ALA A 135 -27.27 -32.94 -6.53
C ALA A 135 -26.61 -31.79 -7.33
N TRP A 136 -26.57 -30.59 -6.76
CA TRP A 136 -25.91 -29.42 -7.35
C TRP A 136 -24.40 -29.66 -7.63
N LEU A 137 -23.69 -30.32 -6.71
CA LEU A 137 -22.28 -30.72 -6.91
C LEU A 137 -22.09 -31.66 -8.11
N GLN A 138 -23.00 -32.61 -8.31
CA GLN A 138 -22.97 -33.53 -9.45
C GLN A 138 -23.31 -32.83 -10.77
N GLU A 139 -24.23 -31.86 -10.74
CA GLU A 139 -24.61 -31.01 -11.87
C GLU A 139 -23.43 -30.14 -12.35
N GLN A 140 -22.71 -29.51 -11.41
CA GLN A 140 -21.53 -28.67 -11.66
C GLN A 140 -20.38 -29.45 -12.31
N GLN A 141 -20.17 -30.71 -11.91
CA GLN A 141 -19.15 -31.57 -12.51
C GLN A 141 -19.48 -32.02 -13.95
N ARG A 142 -20.75 -31.98 -14.34
CA ARG A 142 -21.22 -32.41 -15.68
C ARG A 142 -21.27 -31.30 -16.72
N GLY A 143 -21.13 -30.03 -16.32
CA GLY A 143 -21.16 -28.88 -17.23
C GLY A 143 -22.48 -28.77 -18.01
N SER A 144 -23.60 -28.66 -17.31
CA SER A 144 -24.95 -28.61 -17.91
C SER A 144 -25.45 -27.17 -18.18
N LYS A 145 -26.52 -27.04 -18.99
CA LYS A 145 -27.26 -25.78 -19.24
C LYS A 145 -27.85 -25.12 -17.99
N GLU A 146 -27.96 -25.85 -16.88
CA GLU A 146 -28.46 -25.29 -15.62
C GLU A 146 -27.44 -24.38 -14.93
N ALA A 147 -26.14 -24.55 -15.24
CA ALA A 147 -25.08 -23.66 -14.76
C ALA A 147 -25.21 -22.24 -15.31
N GLU A 148 -25.66 -22.06 -16.55
CA GLU A 148 -25.90 -20.74 -17.15
C GLU A 148 -27.09 -20.00 -16.50
N LEU A 149 -28.13 -20.75 -16.08
CA LEU A 149 -29.27 -20.21 -15.34
C LEU A 149 -28.92 -19.89 -13.88
N ASP A 150 -28.01 -20.64 -13.27
CA ASP A 150 -27.47 -20.35 -11.95
C ASP A 150 -26.62 -19.06 -11.98
N ASP A 151 -25.85 -18.80 -13.04
CA ASP A 151 -25.09 -17.56 -13.20
C ASP A 151 -26.02 -16.32 -13.30
N GLU A 152 -27.17 -16.44 -13.97
CA GLU A 152 -28.19 -15.38 -14.07
C GLU A 152 -28.91 -15.13 -12.73
N LEU A 153 -29.23 -16.20 -11.98
CA LEU A 153 -29.84 -16.10 -10.65
C LEU A 153 -28.83 -15.60 -9.59
N ASP A 154 -27.57 -15.97 -9.72
CA ASP A 154 -26.46 -15.49 -8.89
C ASP A 154 -26.21 -13.99 -9.13
N ALA A 155 -26.35 -13.55 -10.38
CA ALA A 155 -26.37 -12.14 -10.75
C ALA A 155 -27.54 -11.38 -10.11
N GLU A 156 -28.73 -11.97 -10.06
CA GLU A 156 -29.87 -11.36 -9.35
C GLU A 156 -29.68 -11.34 -7.84
N VAL A 157 -29.11 -12.38 -7.22
CA VAL A 157 -28.77 -12.37 -5.78
C VAL A 157 -27.74 -11.31 -5.49
N GLU A 158 -26.65 -11.19 -6.26
CA GLU A 158 -25.62 -10.16 -6.06
C GLU A 158 -26.13 -8.74 -6.43
N LYS A 159 -27.13 -8.60 -7.30
CA LYS A 159 -27.76 -7.31 -7.69
C LYS A 159 -28.89 -6.88 -6.74
N ALA A 160 -29.62 -7.82 -6.17
CA ALA A 160 -30.68 -7.57 -5.19
C ALA A 160 -30.06 -7.14 -3.85
N ASN A 161 -30.04 -5.82 -3.62
CA ASN A 161 -29.66 -5.14 -2.38
C ASN A 161 -28.18 -5.01 -1.99
N PHE A 162 -27.21 -5.54 -2.74
CA PHE A 162 -25.79 -5.44 -2.34
C PHE A 162 -25.03 -4.20 -2.89
N SER A 163 -25.58 -3.46 -3.85
CA SER A 163 -24.85 -2.36 -4.50
C SER A 163 -25.14 -0.95 -3.94
N ASN A 164 -26.22 -0.74 -3.16
CA ASN A 164 -26.72 0.61 -2.85
C ASN A 164 -26.74 1.02 -1.36
N LYS A 165 -26.09 0.28 -0.46
CA LYS A 165 -25.94 0.70 0.96
C LYS A 165 -24.50 1.03 1.41
N PHE A 166 -23.50 0.83 0.57
CA PHE A 166 -22.10 1.15 0.88
C PHE A 166 -21.69 2.63 0.65
N ALA A 167 -22.58 3.49 0.16
CA ALA A 167 -22.31 4.93 0.08
C ALA A 167 -22.26 5.62 1.47
N ALA A 168 -22.81 5.00 2.52
CA ALA A 168 -22.94 5.60 3.84
C ALA A 168 -21.82 5.25 4.85
N LEU A 169 -20.77 4.52 4.44
CA LEU A 169 -19.59 4.23 5.27
C LEU A 169 -18.30 4.88 4.75
N SER A 170 -18.42 5.91 3.92
CA SER A 170 -17.40 6.97 3.89
C SER A 170 -17.60 7.86 5.13
N LEU A 171 -16.80 7.63 6.17
CA LEU A 171 -16.89 8.40 7.42
C LEU A 171 -16.87 9.90 7.15
N GLY A 172 -17.87 10.57 7.76
CA GLY A 172 -18.22 11.97 7.64
C GLY A 172 -17.07 12.99 7.62
N LEU A 173 -17.15 13.89 6.65
CA LEU A 173 -17.12 15.32 6.92
C LEU A 173 -18.50 15.89 6.57
N SER A 174 -19.24 16.24 7.63
CA SER A 174 -20.36 17.18 7.70
C SER A 174 -21.46 17.14 6.61
N ALA A 175 -22.64 16.65 6.99
CA ALA A 175 -23.89 17.10 6.38
C ALA A 175 -24.96 17.29 7.47
N GLN A 176 -25.28 18.55 7.79
CA GLN A 176 -26.62 18.93 8.17
C GLN A 176 -27.32 19.41 6.90
N GLY A 177 -28.55 18.94 6.69
CA GLY A 177 -29.52 19.58 5.82
C GLY A 177 -29.81 18.83 4.53
N GLU A 178 -30.87 18.04 4.55
CA GLU A 178 -31.62 17.58 3.39
C GLU A 178 -33.12 17.70 3.75
N PRO A 179 -34.06 17.70 2.81
CA PRO A 179 -34.19 18.60 1.66
C PRO A 179 -35.66 19.11 1.51
N GLY A 180 -35.90 20.03 0.58
CA GLY A 180 -37.25 20.47 0.20
C GLY A 180 -37.34 20.75 -1.30
N THR A 181 -38.08 19.89 -1.98
CA THR A 181 -38.36 19.78 -3.41
C THR A 181 -39.11 20.96 -4.03
N ALA A 182 -38.83 21.28 -5.30
CA ALA A 182 -39.77 21.21 -6.44
C ALA A 182 -39.35 22.15 -7.59
N ALA A 183 -39.39 21.62 -8.81
CA ALA A 183 -39.19 22.35 -10.05
C ALA A 183 -40.44 23.18 -10.42
N VAL A 184 -40.27 24.41 -10.94
CA VAL A 184 -41.02 24.98 -12.08
C VAL A 184 -40.17 26.07 -12.75
N GLU A 185 -40.26 26.09 -14.08
CA GLU A 185 -39.82 27.06 -15.09
C GLU A 185 -39.88 28.55 -14.69
N SER A 186 -38.94 29.35 -15.18
CA SER A 186 -39.17 30.50 -16.09
C SER A 186 -38.00 31.49 -16.08
N SER A 187 -37.83 32.11 -17.23
CA SER A 187 -36.89 33.15 -17.69
C SER A 187 -36.72 34.40 -16.80
N GLY A 188 -35.58 35.07 -16.99
CA GLY A 188 -35.51 36.54 -16.98
C GLY A 188 -34.47 37.16 -16.06
N ASP A 189 -33.37 37.61 -16.67
CA ASP A 189 -32.78 38.96 -16.60
C ASP A 189 -32.56 39.75 -15.29
N GLU A 190 -31.43 40.47 -15.35
CA GLU A 190 -31.03 41.72 -14.69
C GLU A 190 -30.63 41.66 -13.19
N GLU A 191 -29.36 41.91 -12.83
CA GLU A 191 -28.56 43.15 -12.82
C GLU A 191 -28.69 43.93 -11.49
N SER A 192 -27.53 44.24 -10.94
CA SER A 192 -27.19 45.43 -10.12
C SER A 192 -27.28 45.42 -8.58
N ASP A 193 -26.34 46.20 -8.06
CA ASP A 193 -25.83 46.38 -6.71
C ASP A 193 -26.76 47.14 -5.74
N GLU A 194 -26.50 47.03 -4.43
CA GLU A 194 -26.13 48.15 -3.53
C GLU A 194 -26.34 47.81 -2.03
N GLU A 195 -25.34 48.19 -1.22
CA GLU A 195 -25.36 48.23 0.26
C GLU A 195 -26.20 49.45 0.80
N PRO A 196 -26.07 49.93 2.07
CA PRO A 196 -26.30 49.34 3.41
C PRO A 196 -27.20 50.23 4.33
N LYS A 197 -27.66 49.71 5.51
CA LYS A 197 -27.36 50.25 6.89
C LYS A 197 -28.38 49.92 8.01
N SER A 198 -27.79 49.52 9.15
CA SER A 198 -28.15 49.74 10.58
C SER A 198 -29.41 49.05 11.16
N ALA A 199 -29.43 48.49 12.38
CA ALA A 199 -28.76 48.88 13.61
C ALA A 199 -28.42 47.68 14.55
N ALA A 200 -27.36 47.85 15.34
CA ALA A 200 -26.95 47.00 16.48
C ALA A 200 -27.78 47.37 17.74
N PRO A 201 -27.67 46.74 18.95
CA PRO A 201 -26.47 46.13 19.58
C PRO A 201 -26.73 44.73 20.22
N GLY A 202 -25.77 43.93 20.69
CA GLY A 202 -24.32 44.04 20.83
C GLY A 202 -23.78 42.76 21.50
N GLN A 203 -22.55 42.36 21.09
CA GLN A 203 -21.39 41.89 21.88
C GLN A 203 -21.61 41.12 23.20
N GLN A 204 -20.84 40.10 23.63
CA GLN A 204 -19.56 39.53 23.20
C GLN A 204 -19.31 38.26 24.05
N ARG A 205 -18.51 37.33 23.49
CA ARG A 205 -17.79 36.23 24.16
C ARG A 205 -17.04 36.69 25.43
N ARG A 206 -16.88 35.80 26.43
CA ARG A 206 -15.61 35.66 27.20
C ARG A 206 -15.50 34.36 28.02
N GLN A 207 -14.23 34.02 28.28
CA GLN A 207 -13.61 32.81 28.81
C GLN A 207 -13.80 32.58 30.35
N ALA A 208 -13.19 31.50 30.86
CA ALA A 208 -13.40 30.88 32.17
C ALA A 208 -12.40 31.25 33.31
N ARG A 209 -12.83 30.89 34.56
CA ARG A 209 -12.12 30.60 35.85
C ARG A 209 -12.06 31.77 36.90
N PRO A 210 -11.81 31.57 38.23
CA PRO A 210 -11.92 30.42 39.19
C PRO A 210 -12.54 30.75 40.61
N GLY A 211 -12.83 29.75 41.48
CA GLY A 211 -12.59 29.84 42.96
C GLY A 211 -13.74 29.72 44.02
N ARG A 212 -13.60 28.71 44.92
CA ARG A 212 -13.93 28.59 46.38
C ARG A 212 -15.38 28.69 46.96
N GLY A 213 -15.97 27.52 47.28
CA GLY A 213 -16.15 26.98 48.66
C GLY A 213 -17.44 27.20 49.48
N LYS A 214 -18.22 26.13 49.78
CA LYS A 214 -18.62 25.66 51.15
C LYS A 214 -19.48 24.37 51.15
N LYS A 215 -19.33 23.61 52.25
CA LYS A 215 -19.77 22.23 52.58
C LYS A 215 -21.29 21.94 52.48
N LYS A 216 -21.65 20.70 52.09
CA LYS A 216 -22.54 19.80 52.87
C LYS A 216 -22.45 18.32 52.42
N LYS A 217 -22.62 17.42 53.39
CA LYS A 217 -22.48 15.96 53.39
C LYS A 217 -23.55 15.22 52.57
N GLY A 218 -23.19 14.04 52.04
CA GLY A 218 -24.02 12.84 52.12
C GLY A 218 -24.36 12.13 50.80
N GLY A 219 -24.01 10.85 50.68
CA GLY A 219 -24.73 9.89 49.83
C GLY A 219 -23.93 9.26 48.68
N LYS A 220 -23.39 8.05 48.89
CA LYS A 220 -22.97 7.13 47.83
C LYS A 220 -24.17 6.74 46.96
N ARG A 221 -24.05 6.85 45.63
CA ARG A 221 -24.70 5.94 44.67
C ARG A 221 -23.94 5.95 43.34
N ALA A 222 -23.48 4.77 42.93
CA ALA A 222 -22.85 4.52 41.65
C ALA A 222 -23.84 4.81 40.51
N LYS A 223 -23.44 5.63 39.54
CA LYS A 223 -24.22 5.90 38.33
C LYS A 223 -23.72 4.97 37.22
N LYS A 224 -24.45 3.85 37.01
CA LYS A 224 -24.40 3.09 35.75
C LYS A 224 -24.73 4.07 34.62
N GLY A 225 -23.81 4.24 33.67
CA GLY A 225 -24.08 4.92 32.41
C GLY A 225 -25.16 4.16 31.66
N LYS A 226 -26.34 4.76 31.55
CA LYS A 226 -27.45 4.24 30.75
C LYS A 226 -27.08 4.53 29.30
N GLN A 227 -26.60 3.54 28.57
CA GLN A 227 -26.60 3.59 27.11
C GLN A 227 -28.06 3.74 26.68
N THR A 228 -28.38 4.82 25.99
CA THR A 228 -29.64 5.01 25.30
C THR A 228 -29.72 3.97 24.19
N ALA A 229 -30.66 3.03 24.32
CA ALA A 229 -30.97 2.04 23.29
C ALA A 229 -31.33 2.77 21.99
N LYS A 230 -30.69 2.38 20.88
CA LYS A 230 -31.13 2.76 19.53
C LYS A 230 -32.54 2.18 19.30
N PRO A 231 -33.41 2.85 18.53
CA PRO A 231 -34.75 2.33 18.23
C PRO A 231 -34.63 1.00 17.47
N VAL A 232 -35.50 0.05 17.84
CA VAL A 232 -35.65 -1.25 17.16
C VAL A 232 -36.22 -0.98 15.75
N PRO A 233 -35.60 -1.50 14.67
CA PRO A 233 -36.14 -1.34 13.31
C PRO A 233 -37.55 -1.96 13.22
N GLN A 234 -38.49 -1.27 12.56
CA GLN A 234 -39.86 -1.75 12.40
C GLN A 234 -40.05 -2.69 11.19
N THR A 235 -39.09 -2.71 10.24
CA THR A 235 -39.10 -3.59 9.06
C THR A 235 -37.70 -4.12 8.74
N LEU A 236 -37.61 -5.33 8.15
CA LEU A 236 -36.33 -5.99 7.85
C LEU A 236 -35.48 -5.23 6.81
N ASP A 237 -36.12 -4.43 5.93
CA ASP A 237 -35.44 -3.59 4.93
C ASP A 237 -34.58 -2.47 5.54
N GLN A 238 -34.84 -2.11 6.80
CA GLN A 238 -34.08 -1.11 7.55
C GLN A 238 -32.87 -1.71 8.28
N VAL A 239 -32.73 -3.04 8.31
CA VAL A 239 -31.59 -3.72 8.93
C VAL A 239 -30.39 -3.69 7.96
N PRO A 240 -29.26 -3.07 8.32
CA PRO A 240 -28.07 -3.07 7.48
C PRO A 240 -27.43 -4.47 7.46
N LEU A 241 -26.73 -4.83 6.37
CA LEU A 241 -26.18 -6.18 6.16
C LEU A 241 -25.24 -6.61 7.31
N GLU A 242 -24.52 -5.64 7.88
CA GLU A 242 -23.59 -5.83 8.99
C GLU A 242 -24.29 -6.26 10.29
N SER A 243 -25.61 -6.08 10.39
CA SER A 243 -26.41 -6.50 11.55
C SER A 243 -26.90 -7.95 11.46
N TYR A 244 -26.72 -8.62 10.31
CA TYR A 244 -27.08 -10.02 10.13
C TYR A 244 -26.03 -10.92 10.79
N ARG A 245 -26.43 -11.66 11.83
CA ARG A 245 -25.52 -12.52 12.60
C ARG A 245 -26.26 -13.66 13.27
N ILE A 246 -25.54 -14.74 13.54
CA ILE A 246 -26.07 -15.82 14.37
C ILE A 246 -25.87 -15.46 15.83
N ILE A 247 -26.94 -15.48 16.62
CA ILE A 247 -26.88 -15.32 18.07
C ILE A 247 -26.46 -16.67 18.65
N GLU A 248 -25.18 -16.79 18.92
CA GLU A 248 -24.63 -17.82 19.79
C GLU A 248 -24.66 -17.32 21.26
N ALA A 249 -24.53 -18.22 22.24
CA ALA A 249 -24.38 -17.82 23.65
C ALA A 249 -23.09 -16.97 23.85
N ALA A 250 -22.76 -16.56 25.07
CA ALA A 250 -21.52 -15.80 25.36
C ALA A 250 -20.26 -16.44 24.73
N ASP A 251 -20.28 -17.76 24.54
CA ASP A 251 -19.25 -18.58 23.92
C ASP A 251 -18.99 -18.28 22.43
N GLY A 252 -19.98 -17.77 21.68
CA GLY A 252 -19.82 -17.50 20.24
C GLY A 252 -19.01 -16.25 19.90
N LEU A 253 -18.99 -15.27 20.80
CA LEU A 253 -18.09 -14.11 20.71
C LEU A 253 -16.62 -14.52 20.88
N VAL A 254 -16.37 -15.52 21.73
CA VAL A 254 -15.03 -16.09 21.96
C VAL A 254 -14.57 -16.88 20.73
N THR A 255 -15.46 -17.67 20.14
CA THR A 255 -15.26 -18.39 18.89
C THR A 255 -14.90 -17.47 17.71
N ASP A 256 -15.69 -16.41 17.48
CA ASP A 256 -15.43 -15.48 16.37
C ASP A 256 -14.09 -14.74 16.55
N TYR A 257 -13.74 -14.35 17.79
CA TYR A 257 -12.44 -13.74 18.09
C TYR A 257 -11.29 -14.70 17.81
N LEU A 258 -11.44 -15.97 18.21
CA LEU A 258 -10.43 -16.99 17.95
C LEU A 258 -10.22 -17.20 16.45
N LEU A 259 -11.28 -17.30 15.65
CA LEU A 259 -11.16 -17.37 14.19
C LEU A 259 -10.42 -16.15 13.62
N ALA A 260 -10.69 -14.95 14.14
CA ALA A 260 -10.00 -13.74 13.72
C ALA A 260 -8.49 -13.78 14.05
N VAL A 261 -8.14 -14.25 15.25
CA VAL A 261 -6.74 -14.43 15.69
C VAL A 261 -6.01 -15.47 14.83
N TYR A 262 -6.64 -16.60 14.55
CA TYR A 262 -6.09 -17.63 13.68
C TYR A 262 -5.83 -17.11 12.26
N SER A 263 -6.82 -16.44 11.68
CA SER A 263 -6.71 -15.87 10.33
C SER A 263 -5.65 -14.78 10.22
N LEU A 264 -5.41 -14.03 11.31
CA LEU A 264 -4.33 -13.05 11.39
C LEU A 264 -2.95 -13.72 11.39
N PHE A 265 -2.76 -14.77 12.19
CA PHE A 265 -1.48 -15.48 12.23
C PHE A 265 -1.20 -16.20 10.93
N GLU A 266 -2.18 -16.90 10.35
CA GLU A 266 -2.02 -17.56 9.06
C GLU A 266 -1.56 -16.57 7.97
N GLU A 267 -2.24 -15.43 7.86
CA GLU A 267 -1.84 -14.37 6.94
C GLU A 267 -0.43 -13.84 7.24
N THR A 268 -0.11 -13.64 8.52
CA THR A 268 1.23 -13.19 8.95
C THR A 268 2.32 -14.17 8.52
N LEU A 269 2.08 -15.48 8.63
CA LEU A 269 3.03 -16.52 8.23
C LEU A 269 3.24 -16.53 6.71
N ASP A 270 2.16 -16.50 5.94
CA ASP A 270 2.23 -16.54 4.48
C ASP A 270 2.93 -15.28 3.92
N LEU A 271 2.55 -14.10 4.42
CA LEU A 271 3.20 -12.84 4.03
C LEU A 271 4.67 -12.78 4.46
N ARG A 272 5.03 -13.26 5.66
CA ARG A 272 6.43 -13.32 6.10
C ARG A 272 7.27 -14.26 5.24
N SER A 273 6.72 -15.42 4.90
CA SER A 273 7.39 -16.41 4.04
C SER A 273 7.66 -15.81 2.66
N TYR A 274 6.64 -15.18 2.06
CA TYR A 274 6.77 -14.46 0.80
C TYR A 274 7.86 -13.37 0.87
N MET A 275 7.79 -12.50 1.89
CA MET A 275 8.77 -11.42 2.04
C MET A 275 10.20 -11.94 2.28
N SER A 276 10.37 -13.06 2.99
CA SER A 276 11.67 -13.70 3.15
C SER A 276 12.26 -14.16 1.82
N GLY A 277 11.42 -14.70 0.92
CA GLY A 277 11.79 -15.02 -0.45
C GLY A 277 12.23 -13.79 -1.24
N VAL A 278 11.45 -12.70 -1.17
CA VAL A 278 11.78 -11.43 -1.83
C VAL A 278 13.12 -10.86 -1.34
N TRP A 279 13.39 -10.87 -0.03
CA TRP A 279 14.68 -10.41 0.50
C TRP A 279 15.85 -11.31 0.10
N ARG A 280 15.60 -12.61 -0.09
CA ARG A 280 16.60 -13.52 -0.64
C ARG A 280 16.95 -13.14 -2.08
N GLU A 281 15.96 -12.84 -2.91
CA GLU A 281 16.22 -12.39 -4.28
C GLU A 281 17.01 -11.06 -4.32
N VAL A 282 16.79 -10.14 -3.38
CA VAL A 282 17.60 -8.91 -3.27
C VAL A 282 19.07 -9.24 -2.99
N ALA A 283 19.31 -10.16 -2.05
CA ALA A 283 20.64 -10.52 -1.59
C ALA A 283 21.41 -11.42 -2.57
N TYR A 284 20.73 -12.34 -3.23
CA TYR A 284 21.35 -13.41 -4.02
C TYR A 284 21.13 -13.30 -5.53
N GLU A 285 20.07 -12.59 -5.97
CA GLU A 285 19.66 -12.57 -7.39
C GLU A 285 19.66 -11.18 -8.00
N GLY A 286 20.00 -10.15 -7.22
CA GLY A 286 20.11 -8.78 -7.69
C GLY A 286 18.79 -8.05 -7.84
N LEU A 287 17.70 -8.51 -7.21
CA LEU A 287 16.45 -7.74 -7.18
C LEU A 287 16.71 -6.35 -6.56
N ASN A 288 16.16 -5.30 -7.17
CA ASN A 288 16.28 -3.94 -6.67
C ASN A 288 15.55 -3.82 -5.32
N SER A 289 16.27 -3.36 -4.30
CA SER A 289 15.78 -3.24 -2.92
C SER A 289 14.59 -2.30 -2.76
N ALA A 290 14.39 -1.32 -3.65
CA ALA A 290 13.19 -0.47 -3.64
C ALA A 290 11.91 -1.25 -3.95
N VAL A 291 11.99 -2.28 -4.81
CA VAL A 291 10.87 -3.18 -5.11
C VAL A 291 10.49 -3.95 -3.84
N ALA A 292 11.48 -4.56 -3.18
CA ALA A 292 11.29 -5.29 -1.93
C ALA A 292 10.77 -4.39 -0.79
N GLY A 293 11.29 -3.17 -0.67
CA GLY A 293 10.82 -2.19 0.32
C GLY A 293 9.36 -1.78 0.10
N THR A 294 8.94 -1.60 -1.15
CA THR A 294 7.56 -1.27 -1.49
C THR A 294 6.60 -2.44 -1.19
N LEU A 295 6.99 -3.67 -1.54
CA LEU A 295 6.23 -4.88 -1.19
C LEU A 295 6.11 -5.07 0.33
N ALA A 296 7.16 -4.75 1.08
CA ALA A 296 7.12 -4.81 2.54
C ALA A 296 6.10 -3.84 3.14
N HIS A 297 5.95 -2.64 2.55
CA HIS A 297 4.91 -1.70 2.95
C HIS A 297 3.50 -2.23 2.64
N LEU A 298 3.29 -2.80 1.45
CA LEU A 298 2.01 -3.41 1.08
C LEU A 298 1.65 -4.59 2.00
N ALA A 299 2.60 -5.48 2.29
CA ALA A 299 2.41 -6.60 3.21
C ALA A 299 2.08 -6.10 4.63
N THR A 300 2.80 -5.10 5.13
CA THR A 300 2.52 -4.49 6.43
C THR A 300 1.11 -3.86 6.45
N ALA A 301 0.69 -3.20 5.37
CA ALA A 301 -0.63 -2.61 5.24
C ALA A 301 -1.75 -3.67 5.17
N MET A 302 -1.51 -4.84 4.57
CA MET A 302 -2.43 -5.98 4.63
C MET A 302 -2.66 -6.43 6.09
N VAL A 303 -1.59 -6.62 6.86
CA VAL A 303 -1.68 -6.98 8.28
C VAL A 303 -2.37 -5.88 9.09
N LYS A 304 -2.05 -4.60 8.86
CA LYS A 304 -2.72 -3.45 9.50
C LYS A 304 -4.23 -3.44 9.24
N ARG A 305 -4.68 -3.79 8.03
CA ARG A 305 -6.12 -3.85 7.70
C ARG A 305 -6.83 -4.99 8.43
N THR A 306 -6.16 -6.14 8.59
CA THR A 306 -6.68 -7.28 9.36
C THR A 306 -6.75 -6.92 10.85
N GLU A 307 -5.69 -6.34 11.40
CA GLU A 307 -5.65 -5.78 12.76
C GLU A 307 -6.79 -4.77 13.01
N ALA A 308 -7.00 -3.82 12.10
CA ALA A 308 -8.07 -2.83 12.23
C ALA A 308 -9.46 -3.48 12.21
N ALA A 309 -9.65 -4.58 11.48
CA ALA A 309 -10.89 -5.37 11.51
C ALA A 309 -11.15 -5.91 12.92
N ILE A 310 -10.14 -6.56 13.50
CA ILE A 310 -10.21 -7.16 14.83
C ILE A 310 -10.49 -6.07 15.87
N MET A 311 -9.82 -4.92 15.77
CA MET A 311 -10.03 -3.81 16.70
C MET A 311 -11.47 -3.26 16.69
N ILE A 312 -12.08 -3.16 15.51
CA ILE A 312 -13.46 -2.67 15.36
C ILE A 312 -14.46 -3.64 16.01
N GLU A 313 -14.24 -4.94 15.82
CA GLU A 313 -15.17 -5.97 16.28
C GLU A 313 -14.94 -6.41 17.73
N PHE A 314 -13.69 -6.39 18.20
CA PHE A 314 -13.26 -6.82 19.52
C PHE A 314 -12.44 -5.74 20.26
N PRO A 315 -13.05 -4.59 20.63
CA PRO A 315 -12.33 -3.53 21.33
C PRO A 315 -11.67 -4.02 22.62
N GLY A 316 -10.41 -3.64 22.84
CA GLY A 316 -9.59 -4.04 23.98
C GLY A 316 -8.81 -5.35 23.78
N HIS A 317 -8.96 -6.01 22.63
CA HIS A 317 -8.30 -7.27 22.27
C HIS A 317 -7.35 -7.14 21.06
N GLU A 318 -7.02 -5.91 20.67
CA GLU A 318 -6.20 -5.58 19.50
C GLU A 318 -4.69 -5.71 19.71
N SER A 319 -4.22 -5.74 20.97
CA SER A 319 -2.79 -5.79 21.23
C SER A 319 -2.18 -7.13 20.83
N TYR A 320 -0.94 -7.10 20.34
CA TYR A 320 -0.23 -8.32 19.97
C TYR A 320 -0.08 -9.27 21.18
N GLU A 321 0.10 -8.75 22.40
CA GLU A 321 0.15 -9.58 23.60
C GLU A 321 -1.15 -10.39 23.79
N THR A 322 -2.31 -9.75 23.62
CA THR A 322 -3.61 -10.42 23.74
C THR A 322 -3.80 -11.48 22.65
N VAL A 323 -3.49 -11.14 21.40
CA VAL A 323 -3.58 -12.05 20.25
C VAL A 323 -2.65 -13.27 20.44
N MET A 324 -1.40 -13.03 20.84
CA MET A 324 -0.41 -14.08 21.13
C MET A 324 -0.83 -14.95 22.31
N GLN A 325 -1.32 -14.36 23.41
CA GLN A 325 -1.81 -15.10 24.57
C GLN A 325 -3.03 -15.95 24.23
N THR A 326 -3.89 -15.47 23.34
CA THR A 326 -5.06 -16.22 22.85
C THR A 326 -4.61 -17.47 22.10
N MET A 327 -3.67 -17.31 21.16
CA MET A 327 -3.12 -18.43 20.39
C MET A 327 -2.33 -19.42 21.28
N THR A 328 -1.55 -18.93 22.25
CA THR A 328 -0.70 -19.77 23.12
C THR A 328 -1.37 -20.19 24.44
N ARG A 329 -2.63 -19.81 24.67
CA ARG A 329 -3.36 -19.96 25.95
C ARG A 329 -2.60 -19.44 27.16
N GLY A 330 -1.86 -18.36 26.96
CA GLY A 330 -1.01 -17.74 27.97
C GLY A 330 0.21 -18.58 28.38
N ASN A 331 0.47 -19.72 27.73
CA ASN A 331 1.65 -20.55 28.01
C ASN A 331 2.39 -20.93 26.72
N ILE A 332 3.31 -20.04 26.34
CA ILE A 332 4.17 -20.20 25.16
C ILE A 332 4.96 -21.51 25.20
N GLU A 333 5.41 -21.95 26.38
CA GLU A 333 6.33 -23.09 26.47
C GLU A 333 5.59 -24.41 26.31
N LYS A 334 4.33 -24.43 26.74
CA LYS A 334 3.39 -25.51 26.43
C LYS A 334 2.89 -25.45 24.99
N ALA A 335 2.78 -24.27 24.39
CA ALA A 335 2.37 -24.14 22.99
C ALA A 335 3.46 -24.63 22.01
N GLN A 336 4.73 -24.58 22.41
CA GLN A 336 5.87 -25.00 21.58
C GLN A 336 5.76 -26.46 21.12
N GLY A 337 5.82 -26.70 19.80
CA GLY A 337 5.82 -28.05 19.21
C GLY A 337 4.47 -28.76 19.22
N ASN A 338 3.40 -28.02 19.50
CA ASN A 338 2.04 -28.53 19.65
C ASN A 338 1.06 -28.05 18.58
N PHE A 339 1.50 -27.11 17.74
CA PHE A 339 0.86 -26.83 16.46
C PHE A 339 1.53 -27.68 15.39
N THR A 340 0.75 -28.25 14.48
CA THR A 340 1.29 -28.92 13.30
C THR A 340 1.00 -28.09 12.07
N MET A 341 1.89 -28.19 11.11
CA MET A 341 1.66 -27.62 9.80
C MET A 341 1.74 -28.75 8.79
N SER A 342 0.72 -28.80 7.95
CA SER A 342 0.52 -29.90 7.02
C SER A 342 0.55 -29.42 5.59
N LEU A 343 1.36 -30.10 4.79
CA LEU A 343 1.47 -29.93 3.36
C LEU A 343 0.53 -30.91 2.69
N HIS A 344 -0.36 -30.43 1.82
CA HIS A 344 -1.25 -31.28 1.04
C HIS A 344 -0.98 -31.12 -0.46
N ARG A 345 -0.78 -32.25 -1.14
CA ARG A 345 -0.68 -32.33 -2.60
C ARG A 345 -2.01 -32.75 -3.18
N ILE A 346 -2.41 -32.15 -4.29
CA ILE A 346 -3.60 -32.57 -5.04
C ILE A 346 -3.18 -33.70 -6.00
N SER A 347 -3.76 -34.89 -5.84
CA SER A 347 -3.46 -36.08 -6.65
C SER A 347 -4.63 -36.36 -7.61
N GLY A 348 -4.34 -36.45 -8.91
CA GLY A 348 -5.27 -36.91 -9.96
C GLY A 348 -6.30 -35.89 -10.48
N ALA A 349 -7.03 -36.27 -11.54
CA ALA A 349 -8.10 -35.48 -12.17
C ALA A 349 -9.34 -35.28 -11.26
N ASP A 350 -9.43 -36.03 -10.16
CA ASP A 350 -10.56 -36.06 -9.24
C ASP A 350 -10.41 -35.06 -8.07
N GLY A 351 -9.29 -34.33 -8.00
CA GLY A 351 -9.07 -33.26 -7.01
C GLY A 351 -8.83 -33.74 -5.57
N THR A 352 -8.52 -35.02 -5.36
CA THR A 352 -8.27 -35.57 -4.02
C THR A 352 -6.97 -35.04 -3.41
N THR A 353 -7.05 -34.43 -2.22
CA THR A 353 -5.91 -33.90 -1.47
C THR A 353 -5.26 -34.98 -0.60
N GLU A 354 -3.98 -35.26 -0.81
CA GLU A 354 -3.16 -36.18 -0.04
C GLU A 354 -2.19 -35.39 0.85
N MET A 355 -2.12 -35.70 2.14
CA MET A 355 -1.16 -35.07 3.07
C MET A 355 0.25 -35.63 2.83
N VAL A 356 1.17 -34.76 2.43
CA VAL A 356 2.55 -35.10 2.04
C VAL A 356 3.51 -35.03 3.22
N GLU A 357 3.38 -33.99 4.05
CA GLU A 357 4.30 -33.72 5.15
C GLU A 357 3.55 -33.06 6.30
N GLU A 358 3.84 -33.47 7.55
CA GLU A 358 3.32 -32.84 8.76
C GLU A 358 4.49 -32.56 9.71
N VAL A 359 4.66 -31.31 10.13
CA VAL A 359 5.77 -30.90 11.01
C VAL A 359 5.27 -30.07 12.19
N LYS A 360 5.87 -30.33 13.35
CA LYS A 360 5.65 -29.53 14.57
C LYS A 360 6.25 -28.13 14.42
N MET A 361 5.42 -27.11 14.59
CA MET A 361 5.83 -25.73 14.42
C MET A 361 6.69 -25.22 15.59
N ASP A 362 7.71 -24.44 15.24
CA ASP A 362 8.41 -23.59 16.20
C ASP A 362 7.58 -22.34 16.48
N VAL A 363 6.70 -22.42 17.48
CA VAL A 363 5.75 -21.36 17.86
C VAL A 363 6.44 -20.03 18.12
N LYS A 364 7.61 -20.03 18.77
CA LYS A 364 8.34 -18.79 19.07
C LYS A 364 8.84 -18.09 17.81
N GLU A 365 9.33 -18.85 16.83
CA GLU A 365 9.72 -18.31 15.54
C GLU A 365 8.52 -17.90 14.71
N GLN A 366 7.58 -18.82 14.49
CA GLN A 366 6.48 -18.64 13.55
C GLN A 366 5.54 -17.50 13.99
N PHE A 367 5.17 -17.45 15.28
CA PHE A 367 4.27 -16.42 15.76
C PHE A 367 4.94 -15.09 16.07
N LEU A 368 6.23 -14.88 15.74
CA LEU A 368 6.96 -13.61 15.92
C LEU A 368 7.26 -13.25 17.38
N ILE A 369 7.23 -14.24 18.28
CA ILE A 369 7.36 -14.02 19.73
C ILE A 369 8.72 -13.41 20.07
N TYR A 370 9.78 -13.83 19.38
CA TYR A 370 11.13 -13.28 19.59
C TYR A 370 11.19 -11.78 19.26
N ALA A 371 10.63 -11.34 18.13
CA ALA A 371 10.62 -9.93 17.75
C ALA A 371 9.82 -9.08 18.75
N TYR A 372 8.68 -9.59 19.22
CA TYR A 372 7.90 -8.93 20.26
C TYR A 372 8.67 -8.81 21.59
N GLN A 373 9.30 -9.90 22.05
CA GLN A 373 10.09 -9.89 23.27
C GLN A 373 11.27 -8.93 23.18
N ASP A 374 12.01 -8.95 22.07
CA ASP A 374 13.14 -8.04 21.84
C ASP A 374 12.68 -6.57 21.86
N LEU A 375 11.52 -6.25 21.28
CA LEU A 375 10.93 -4.90 21.32
C LEU A 375 10.55 -4.47 22.74
N VAL A 376 9.87 -5.34 23.50
CA VAL A 376 9.46 -5.05 24.89
C VAL A 376 10.68 -4.86 25.78
N ASP A 377 11.67 -5.74 25.65
CA ASP A 377 12.92 -5.67 26.43
C ASP A 377 13.71 -4.40 26.10
N PHE A 378 13.83 -4.06 24.82
CA PHE A 378 14.44 -2.81 24.38
C PHE A 378 13.73 -1.60 24.99
N VAL A 379 12.40 -1.50 24.85
CA VAL A 379 11.64 -0.33 25.34
C VAL A 379 11.76 -0.21 26.85
N THR A 380 11.64 -1.32 27.57
CA THR A 380 11.74 -1.35 29.03
C THR A 380 13.13 -0.90 29.50
N ASP A 381 14.19 -1.37 28.86
CA ASP A 381 15.57 -1.00 29.18
C ASP A 381 15.84 0.48 28.84
N PHE A 382 15.37 0.94 27.67
CA PHE A 382 15.53 2.33 27.26
C PHE A 382 14.82 3.29 28.21
N GLN A 383 13.57 2.98 28.61
CA GLN A 383 12.78 3.80 29.54
C GLN A 383 13.46 3.96 30.90
N ALA A 384 14.27 2.99 31.34
CA ALA A 384 14.95 3.06 32.63
C ALA A 384 15.94 4.23 32.73
N THR A 385 16.60 4.59 31.63
CA THR A 385 17.59 5.69 31.62
C THR A 385 17.16 6.89 30.78
N ARG A 386 16.40 6.66 29.69
CA ARG A 386 16.11 7.63 28.61
C ARG A 386 17.33 8.42 28.14
N SER A 387 18.51 7.80 28.25
CA SER A 387 19.80 8.41 27.92
C SER A 387 20.28 8.07 26.52
N GLY A 388 19.57 7.18 25.83
CA GLY A 388 20.03 6.56 24.58
C GLY A 388 21.04 5.43 24.76
N LYS A 389 21.43 5.10 26.00
CA LYS A 389 22.40 4.05 26.33
C LYS A 389 21.71 2.84 26.98
N PRO A 390 22.12 1.60 26.63
CA PRO A 390 21.67 0.40 27.34
C PRO A 390 22.07 0.42 28.82
N THR A 391 21.25 -0.21 29.67
CA THR A 391 21.69 -0.48 31.05
C THR A 391 22.86 -1.46 31.06
N LYS A 392 23.60 -1.54 32.17
CA LYS A 392 24.72 -2.50 32.31
C LYS A 392 24.27 -3.95 32.07
N ARG A 393 23.05 -4.30 32.48
CA ARG A 393 22.47 -5.63 32.29
C ARG A 393 22.24 -5.90 30.80
N MET A 394 21.51 -5.02 30.13
CA MET A 394 21.24 -5.16 28.69
C MET A 394 22.54 -5.17 27.87
N LEU A 395 23.48 -4.29 28.21
CA LEU A 395 24.79 -4.23 27.56
C LEU A 395 25.52 -5.58 27.63
N ALA A 396 25.49 -6.27 28.78
CA ALA A 396 26.12 -7.59 28.92
C ALA A 396 25.51 -8.65 27.97
N GLU A 397 24.26 -8.49 27.55
CA GLU A 397 23.57 -9.38 26.62
C GLU A 397 23.86 -9.05 25.13
N ILE A 398 24.04 -7.77 24.79
CA ILE A 398 24.05 -7.31 23.38
C ILE A 398 25.39 -6.79 22.86
N ASP A 399 26.40 -6.55 23.72
CA ASP A 399 27.64 -5.85 23.33
C ASP A 399 28.57 -6.66 22.41
N LYS A 400 28.46 -8.00 22.42
CA LYS A 400 29.35 -8.91 21.66
C LYS A 400 28.78 -9.33 20.31
N TRP A 401 27.97 -8.50 19.67
CA TRP A 401 27.42 -8.82 18.36
C TRP A 401 28.52 -8.82 17.29
N ASN A 402 28.61 -9.91 16.52
CA ASN A 402 29.60 -10.06 15.46
C ASN A 402 28.90 -10.21 14.09
N PRO A 403 28.99 -9.23 13.17
CA PRO A 403 28.36 -9.33 11.85
C PRO A 403 28.94 -10.46 10.97
N THR A 404 30.15 -10.95 11.24
CA THR A 404 30.83 -11.98 10.43
C THR A 404 30.72 -13.39 11.03
N LEU A 405 29.83 -13.59 12.01
CA LEU A 405 29.55 -14.91 12.57
C LEU A 405 29.06 -15.87 11.47
N ASP A 406 29.70 -17.05 11.38
CA ASP A 406 29.24 -18.12 10.49
C ASP A 406 27.97 -18.77 11.06
N LEU A 407 26.82 -18.38 10.48
CA LEU A 407 25.50 -18.87 10.92
C LEU A 407 25.25 -20.34 10.56
N GLN A 408 25.99 -20.90 9.60
CA GLN A 408 25.90 -22.32 9.22
C GLN A 408 26.51 -23.21 10.30
N ARG A 409 27.60 -22.75 10.92
CA ARG A 409 28.28 -23.47 12.02
C ARG A 409 27.73 -23.13 13.40
N ALA A 410 27.01 -22.02 13.54
CA ALA A 410 26.41 -21.62 14.80
C ALA A 410 25.34 -22.63 15.26
N THR A 411 25.19 -22.80 16.58
CA THR A 411 24.03 -23.52 17.14
C THR A 411 22.76 -22.67 17.00
N LYS A 412 21.59 -23.29 17.19
CA LYS A 412 20.30 -22.60 17.17
C LYS A 412 20.26 -21.46 18.19
N GLU A 413 20.74 -21.70 19.40
CA GLU A 413 20.81 -20.73 20.49
C GLU A 413 21.77 -19.58 20.16
N GLN A 414 22.92 -19.90 19.54
CA GLN A 414 23.86 -18.88 19.09
C GLN A 414 23.24 -17.98 18.03
N ARG A 415 22.50 -18.54 17.06
CA ARG A 415 21.75 -17.76 16.05
C ARG A 415 20.70 -16.86 16.68
N HIS A 416 19.89 -17.36 17.61
CA HIS A 416 18.89 -16.53 18.29
C HIS A 416 19.52 -15.40 19.09
N ARG A 417 20.62 -15.66 19.83
CA ARG A 417 21.36 -14.60 20.54
C ARG A 417 21.93 -13.57 19.57
N TRP A 418 22.53 -14.02 18.48
CA TRP A 418 23.07 -13.14 17.45
C TRP A 418 21.99 -12.22 16.86
N ARG A 419 20.82 -12.76 16.51
CA ARG A 419 19.67 -11.98 16.02
C ARG A 419 19.17 -10.99 17.06
N ARG A 420 18.96 -11.44 18.31
CA ARG A 420 18.52 -10.57 19.41
C ARG A 420 19.46 -9.40 19.65
N SER A 421 20.78 -9.67 19.70
CA SER A 421 21.77 -8.62 19.89
C SER A 421 21.74 -7.62 18.72
N TYR A 422 21.53 -8.06 17.48
CA TYR A 422 21.29 -7.15 16.35
C TYR A 422 20.02 -6.32 16.56
N THR A 423 18.87 -6.96 16.79
CA THR A 423 17.56 -6.29 16.89
C THR A 423 17.60 -5.15 17.91
N ILE A 424 18.10 -5.43 19.11
CA ILE A 424 18.13 -4.45 20.20
C ILE A 424 19.15 -3.33 19.92
N ASN A 425 20.36 -3.65 19.43
CA ASN A 425 21.33 -2.61 19.06
C ASN A 425 20.79 -1.71 17.93
N TRP A 426 20.08 -2.29 16.96
CA TRP A 426 19.45 -1.55 15.85
C TRP A 426 18.33 -0.62 16.35
N LEU A 427 17.48 -1.08 17.27
CA LEU A 427 16.44 -0.26 17.90
C LEU A 427 17.02 0.91 18.72
N TYR A 428 18.16 0.72 19.40
CA TYR A 428 18.87 1.80 20.08
C TYR A 428 19.31 2.89 19.11
N ASP A 429 19.99 2.53 18.03
CA ASP A 429 20.43 3.49 17.01
C ASP A 429 19.24 4.17 16.33
N LEU A 430 18.16 3.43 16.04
CA LEU A 430 16.92 3.96 15.46
C LEU A 430 16.34 5.09 16.32
N VAL A 431 16.11 4.83 17.61
CA VAL A 431 15.51 5.82 18.53
C VAL A 431 16.47 7.00 18.76
N ASN A 432 17.78 6.75 18.85
CA ASN A 432 18.78 7.81 19.00
C ASN A 432 18.80 8.75 17.79
N VAL A 433 18.72 8.20 16.57
CA VAL A 433 18.65 9.00 15.33
C VAL A 433 17.32 9.75 15.25
N TYR A 434 16.19 9.08 15.47
CA TYR A 434 14.86 9.69 15.32
C TYR A 434 14.61 10.81 16.35
N SER A 435 15.06 10.63 17.59
CA SER A 435 14.86 11.61 18.66
C SER A 435 15.92 12.73 18.71
N SER A 436 16.95 12.63 17.85
CA SER A 436 18.17 13.43 17.89
C SER A 436 17.92 14.93 17.99
N ILE A 437 16.98 15.47 17.21
CA ILE A 437 16.69 16.91 17.16
C ILE A 437 16.16 17.45 18.48
N VAL A 438 15.25 16.72 19.14
CA VAL A 438 14.65 17.15 20.40
C VAL A 438 15.69 17.06 21.52
N VAL A 439 16.48 15.97 21.53
CA VAL A 439 17.59 15.80 22.47
C VAL A 439 18.61 16.92 22.30
N GLN A 440 18.99 17.28 21.06
CA GLN A 440 19.90 18.38 20.77
C GLN A 440 19.34 19.73 21.19
N ARG A 441 18.06 20.01 20.94
CA ARG A 441 17.44 21.27 21.39
C ARG A 441 17.42 21.38 22.91
N ASN A 442 17.13 20.29 23.61
CA ASN A 442 17.18 20.29 25.06
C ASN A 442 18.60 20.48 25.63
N THR A 443 19.59 19.82 25.03
CA THR A 443 20.96 19.80 25.55
C THR A 443 21.82 20.99 25.09
N MET A 444 21.70 21.42 23.84
CA MET A 444 22.52 22.51 23.27
C MET A 444 21.82 23.87 23.32
N LYS A 445 20.50 23.92 23.08
CA LYS A 445 19.75 25.20 23.04
C LYS A 445 19.09 25.55 24.38
N GLY A 446 19.22 24.69 25.38
CA GLY A 446 18.58 24.88 26.69
C GLY A 446 17.05 24.82 26.64
N GLU A 447 16.48 24.22 25.59
CA GLU A 447 15.04 23.97 25.54
C GLU A 447 14.66 22.91 26.59
N HIS A 448 13.40 22.88 27.03
CA HIS A 448 12.95 21.97 28.10
C HIS A 448 11.73 21.15 27.64
N HIS A 449 11.85 20.50 26.48
CA HIS A 449 10.81 19.61 25.97
C HIS A 449 10.70 18.38 26.85
N VAL A 450 9.49 18.14 27.36
CA VAL A 450 9.18 16.97 28.18
C VAL A 450 8.97 15.76 27.25
N TYR A 451 9.92 14.83 27.21
CA TYR A 451 9.96 13.73 26.22
C TYR A 451 8.67 12.93 26.11
N GLU A 452 7.99 12.63 27.23
CA GLU A 452 6.73 11.87 27.22
C GLU A 452 5.53 12.65 26.62
N LYS A 453 5.65 13.97 26.46
CA LYS A 453 4.62 14.84 25.86
C LYS A 453 4.98 15.28 24.44
N VAL A 454 6.16 14.92 23.96
CA VAL A 454 6.56 15.20 22.59
C VAL A 454 5.74 14.31 21.67
N ASP A 455 5.18 14.94 20.65
CA ASP A 455 4.53 14.23 19.56
C ASP A 455 5.61 13.68 18.61
N TRP A 456 5.85 12.38 18.71
CA TRP A 456 6.82 11.64 17.90
C TRP A 456 6.21 11.06 16.63
N ALA A 457 4.96 11.40 16.29
CA ALA A 457 4.35 10.96 15.03
C ALA A 457 5.16 11.47 13.83
N ALA A 458 5.19 10.67 12.75
CA ALA A 458 5.94 11.00 11.54
C ALA A 458 5.47 12.31 10.88
N ASP A 459 4.19 12.62 10.99
CA ASP A 459 3.52 13.83 10.52
C ASP A 459 3.33 14.89 11.63
N GLY A 460 3.90 14.64 12.81
CA GLY A 460 3.82 15.54 13.95
C GLY A 460 4.61 16.84 13.75
N LYS A 461 4.68 17.65 14.82
CA LYS A 461 5.35 18.97 14.78
C LYS A 461 6.84 18.92 14.41
N TRP A 462 7.48 17.76 14.59
CA TRP A 462 8.89 17.55 14.32
C TRP A 462 9.17 16.88 12.96
N SER A 463 8.12 16.64 12.17
CA SER A 463 8.20 15.98 10.86
C SER A 463 9.26 16.56 9.92
N GLU A 464 9.47 17.88 9.95
CA GLU A 464 10.50 18.55 9.13
C GLU A 464 11.94 18.20 9.50
N HIS A 465 12.16 17.54 10.63
CA HIS A 465 13.48 17.09 11.12
C HIS A 465 13.62 15.57 11.15
N VAL A 466 12.57 14.83 10.83
CA VAL A 466 12.58 13.37 10.78
C VAL A 466 13.29 12.93 9.49
N ARG A 467 14.26 12.02 9.59
CA ARG A 467 15.21 11.68 8.50
C ARG A 467 15.49 10.17 8.36
N LEU A 468 14.54 9.32 8.75
CA LEU A 468 14.61 7.86 8.55
C LEU A 468 13.68 7.45 7.40
N PHE A 469 14.08 7.84 6.18
CA PHE A 469 13.34 7.59 4.95
C PHE A 469 12.80 6.16 4.88
N GLY A 470 11.53 6.01 4.51
CA GLY A 470 10.85 4.73 4.39
C GLY A 470 10.17 4.26 5.69
N ILE A 471 10.77 4.49 6.87
CA ILE A 471 10.30 3.87 8.13
C ILE A 471 9.89 4.88 9.21
N ASN A 472 9.61 6.13 8.82
CA ASN A 472 9.32 7.21 9.76
C ASN A 472 8.13 6.93 10.70
N GLU A 473 7.08 6.24 10.21
CA GLU A 473 5.92 5.84 11.04
C GLU A 473 6.33 4.82 12.11
N PHE A 474 7.04 3.77 11.71
CA PHE A 474 7.57 2.74 12.62
C PHE A 474 8.50 3.36 13.67
N ALA A 475 9.46 4.17 13.23
CA ALA A 475 10.42 4.82 14.10
C ALA A 475 9.75 5.80 15.08
N GLY A 476 8.72 6.52 14.63
CA GLY A 476 7.92 7.40 15.47
C GLY A 476 7.16 6.65 16.57
N ILE A 477 6.52 5.53 16.23
CA ILE A 477 5.80 4.68 17.20
C ILE A 477 6.77 4.12 18.24
N VAL A 478 7.88 3.51 17.82
CA VAL A 478 8.88 2.92 18.73
C VAL A 478 9.51 4.00 19.62
N THR A 479 9.87 5.17 19.05
CA THR A 479 10.38 6.30 19.83
C THR A 479 9.36 6.80 20.85
N SER A 480 8.07 6.84 20.48
CA SER A 480 7.00 7.24 21.39
C SER A 480 6.86 6.30 22.60
N PHE A 481 7.19 5.01 22.45
CA PHE A 481 7.20 4.03 23.54
C PHE A 481 8.46 4.16 24.39
N ALA A 482 9.63 4.28 23.75
CA ALA A 482 10.92 4.38 24.42
C ALA A 482 11.06 5.66 25.28
N MET A 483 10.45 6.77 24.84
CA MET A 483 10.52 8.06 25.52
C MET A 483 9.54 8.25 26.70
N GLN A 484 8.68 7.27 26.97
CA GLN A 484 7.78 7.30 28.13
C GLN A 484 8.54 7.21 29.45
N LYS A 485 7.86 7.56 30.55
CA LYS A 485 8.45 7.52 31.88
C LYS A 485 8.88 6.08 32.25
N PRO A 486 9.95 5.92 33.06
CA PRO A 486 10.34 4.62 33.59
C PRO A 486 9.15 3.86 34.20
N GLY A 487 8.98 2.59 33.84
CA GLY A 487 7.91 1.71 34.34
C GLY A 487 6.56 1.88 33.65
N THR A 488 6.49 2.59 32.51
CA THR A 488 5.26 2.70 31.73
C THR A 488 5.01 1.39 30.96
N ASP A 489 3.90 0.72 31.26
CA ASP A 489 3.49 -0.46 30.50
C ASP A 489 3.00 -0.07 29.10
N ILE A 490 3.66 -0.62 28.10
CA ILE A 490 3.42 -0.38 26.67
C ILE A 490 2.87 -1.61 25.95
N LYS A 491 2.77 -2.76 26.61
CA LYS A 491 2.42 -4.04 25.96
C LYS A 491 1.06 -3.99 25.26
N LYS A 492 0.08 -3.36 25.92
CA LYS A 492 -1.27 -3.13 25.37
C LYS A 492 -1.31 -2.16 24.17
N ARG A 493 -0.22 -1.45 23.90
CA ARG A 493 -0.08 -0.49 22.78
C ARG A 493 0.72 -1.07 21.63
N ILE A 494 1.34 -2.24 21.79
CA ILE A 494 2.05 -2.91 20.70
C ILE A 494 1.03 -3.68 19.88
N ASN A 495 0.91 -3.30 18.62
CA ASN A 495 -0.01 -3.91 17.68
C ASN A 495 0.67 -5.00 16.83
N PRO A 496 -0.07 -5.99 16.30
CA PRO A 496 0.48 -7.04 15.45
C PRO A 496 1.27 -6.54 14.24
N SER A 497 0.78 -5.51 13.55
CA SER A 497 1.48 -4.95 12.39
C SER A 497 2.86 -4.34 12.73
N LEU A 498 3.03 -3.79 13.93
CA LEU A 498 4.31 -3.24 14.39
C LEU A 498 5.34 -4.38 14.61
N VAL A 499 4.89 -5.48 15.21
CA VAL A 499 5.74 -6.67 15.42
C VAL A 499 6.09 -7.32 14.09
N PHE A 500 5.12 -7.42 13.17
CA PHE A 500 5.35 -7.91 11.81
C PHE A 500 6.39 -7.08 11.06
N GLN A 501 6.27 -5.75 11.07
CA GLN A 501 7.25 -4.88 10.42
C GLN A 501 8.66 -5.03 11.03
N LEU A 502 8.77 -5.11 12.36
CA LEU A 502 10.04 -5.40 13.03
C LEU A 502 10.60 -6.76 12.61
N GLN A 503 9.76 -7.79 12.51
CA GLN A 503 10.19 -9.09 12.03
C GLN A 503 10.71 -9.02 10.60
N CYS A 504 10.03 -8.31 9.68
CA CYS A 504 10.51 -8.14 8.32
C CYS A 504 11.86 -7.39 8.26
N ILE A 505 12.09 -6.41 9.14
CA ILE A 505 13.39 -5.74 9.27
C ILE A 505 14.47 -6.76 9.64
N VAL A 506 14.19 -7.58 10.65
CA VAL A 506 15.14 -8.59 11.15
C VAL A 506 15.38 -9.69 10.12
N ASP A 507 14.33 -10.22 9.49
CA ASP A 507 14.42 -11.27 8.47
C ASP A 507 15.22 -10.79 7.26
N SER A 508 15.07 -9.52 6.84
CA SER A 508 15.87 -8.97 5.74
C SER A 508 17.38 -9.09 6.01
N LEU A 509 17.82 -8.85 7.25
CA LEU A 509 19.20 -9.07 7.65
C LEU A 509 19.54 -10.56 7.68
N THR A 510 18.76 -11.38 8.40
CA THR A 510 19.13 -12.79 8.59
C THR A 510 19.22 -13.51 7.25
N VAL A 511 18.28 -13.25 6.34
CA VAL A 511 18.25 -13.79 4.98
C VAL A 511 19.48 -13.35 4.20
N SER A 512 19.86 -12.07 4.24
CA SER A 512 21.07 -11.59 3.58
C SER A 512 22.38 -12.21 4.13
N ARG A 513 22.31 -12.77 5.34
CA ARG A 513 23.40 -13.50 6.00
C ARG A 513 23.28 -15.02 5.86
N GLY A 514 22.39 -15.50 4.98
CA GLY A 514 22.22 -16.90 4.69
C GLY A 514 21.39 -17.67 5.72
N TRP A 515 20.58 -16.99 6.52
CA TRP A 515 19.64 -17.63 7.45
C TRP A 515 18.20 -17.18 7.17
N SER A 516 17.42 -18.10 6.58
CA SER A 516 15.98 -17.96 6.40
C SER A 516 15.22 -18.96 7.28
N LEU A 517 13.92 -18.72 7.42
CA LEU A 517 13.01 -19.63 8.11
C LEU A 517 12.06 -20.23 7.10
N ASN A 518 11.95 -21.54 7.15
CA ASN A 518 10.95 -22.29 6.42
C ASN A 518 10.01 -22.94 7.44
N SER A 519 8.72 -22.89 7.19
CA SER A 519 7.74 -23.34 8.16
C SER A 519 7.80 -24.87 8.40
N PHE A 520 8.23 -25.66 7.42
CA PHE A 520 8.41 -27.12 7.54
C PHE A 520 9.82 -27.50 8.00
N ARG A 521 10.86 -26.87 7.44
CA ARG A 521 12.27 -27.24 7.72
C ARG A 521 12.89 -26.50 8.92
N GLY A 522 12.19 -25.51 9.47
CA GLY A 522 12.73 -24.62 10.50
C GLY A 522 13.83 -23.72 9.94
N HIS A 523 15.03 -23.77 10.52
CA HIS A 523 16.14 -22.91 10.09
C HIS A 523 16.74 -23.45 8.78
N VAL A 524 16.68 -22.65 7.72
CA VAL A 524 17.36 -22.93 6.45
C VAL A 524 18.61 -22.08 6.38
N LEU A 525 19.75 -22.74 6.15
CA LEU A 525 21.08 -22.14 6.21
C LEU A 525 21.81 -22.32 4.89
N GLU A 526 22.14 -21.21 4.24
CA GLU A 526 22.93 -21.14 3.01
C GLU A 526 24.14 -20.19 3.22
N PRO A 527 25.20 -20.28 2.43
CA PRO A 527 26.30 -19.33 2.57
C PRO A 527 25.82 -17.90 2.22
N PRO A 528 26.29 -16.85 2.93
CA PRO A 528 26.00 -15.47 2.53
C PRO A 528 26.58 -15.17 1.14
N MET A 529 25.87 -14.41 0.32
CA MET A 529 26.37 -14.04 -1.01
C MET A 529 27.60 -13.13 -0.88
N GLY A 530 28.73 -13.57 -1.42
CA GLY A 530 29.95 -12.78 -1.50
C GLY A 530 29.72 -11.45 -2.20
N GLY A 531 30.09 -10.35 -1.53
CA GLY A 531 29.99 -9.00 -2.08
C GLY A 531 28.62 -8.33 -1.96
N PHE A 532 27.58 -9.02 -1.46
CA PHE A 532 26.31 -8.35 -1.21
C PHE A 532 26.45 -7.28 -0.12
N ARG A 533 25.95 -6.09 -0.41
CA ARG A 533 25.89 -4.96 0.52
C ARG A 533 24.47 -4.42 0.56
N PRO A 534 23.85 -4.23 1.74
CA PRO A 534 22.50 -3.68 1.85
C PRO A 534 22.31 -2.33 1.16
N ARG A 535 23.36 -1.50 1.15
CA ARG A 535 23.35 -0.16 0.55
C ARG A 535 23.52 -0.13 -0.96
N ARG A 536 23.74 -1.26 -1.63
CA ARG A 536 24.07 -1.35 -3.07
C ARG A 536 23.24 -0.39 -3.93
N ASP A 537 21.92 -0.50 -3.88
CA ASP A 537 21.05 0.29 -4.77
C ASP A 537 20.94 1.76 -4.35
N VAL A 538 21.10 2.06 -3.05
CA VAL A 538 21.15 3.43 -2.54
C VAL A 538 22.44 4.12 -2.98
N ASP A 539 23.57 3.42 -2.90
CA ASP A 539 24.86 3.91 -3.36
C ASP A 539 24.83 4.14 -4.88
N LEU A 540 24.17 3.26 -5.65
CA LEU A 540 23.92 3.46 -7.09
C LEU A 540 22.98 4.66 -7.38
N PHE A 541 21.93 4.86 -6.59
CA PHE A 541 21.04 6.00 -6.79
C PHE A 541 21.74 7.35 -6.55
N LEU A 542 22.52 7.43 -5.46
CA LEU A 542 23.17 8.68 -5.06
C LEU A 542 24.44 8.98 -5.84
N ASP A 543 25.24 7.95 -6.12
CA ASP A 543 26.56 8.05 -6.73
C ASP A 543 27.45 9.08 -6.03
N ARG A 544 27.62 8.93 -4.70
CA ARG A 544 28.25 9.94 -3.83
C ARG A 544 29.63 10.39 -4.30
N GLU A 545 30.41 9.46 -4.85
CA GLU A 545 31.77 9.70 -5.32
C GLU A 545 31.83 10.18 -6.78
N ASN A 546 30.67 10.33 -7.45
CA ASN A 546 30.52 10.70 -8.86
C ASN A 546 31.34 9.79 -9.80
N GLU A 547 31.29 8.49 -9.56
CA GLU A 547 32.00 7.49 -10.38
C GLU A 547 31.30 7.28 -11.73
N ARG A 548 30.01 7.59 -11.84
CA ARG A 548 29.17 7.33 -13.02
C ARG A 548 28.52 8.60 -13.53
N PHE A 549 29.21 9.23 -14.47
CA PHE A 549 28.74 10.42 -15.17
C PHE A 549 27.31 10.26 -15.70
N GLY A 550 26.44 11.22 -15.40
CA GLY A 550 25.07 11.26 -15.93
C GLY A 550 24.06 10.36 -15.19
N LYS A 551 24.49 9.60 -14.18
CA LYS A 551 23.65 8.61 -13.48
C LYS A 551 23.23 9.06 -12.09
N GLY A 552 24.17 9.61 -11.30
CA GLY A 552 23.95 9.98 -9.90
C GLY A 552 22.94 11.10 -9.68
N PHE A 553 22.08 10.96 -8.66
CA PHE A 553 21.17 12.04 -8.25
C PHE A 553 21.94 13.29 -7.77
N LEU A 554 23.02 13.11 -6.99
CA LEU A 554 23.75 14.21 -6.39
C LEU A 554 24.46 15.07 -7.44
N GLU A 555 25.19 14.43 -8.36
CA GLU A 555 25.85 15.13 -9.48
C GLU A 555 24.83 15.85 -10.37
N GLY A 556 23.77 15.15 -10.80
CA GLY A 556 22.76 15.72 -11.69
C GLY A 556 22.04 16.93 -11.08
N SER A 557 21.76 16.87 -9.77
CA SER A 557 21.16 17.98 -9.04
C SER A 557 22.13 19.15 -8.87
N HIS A 558 23.43 18.88 -8.66
CA HIS A 558 24.44 19.93 -8.60
C HIS A 558 24.58 20.66 -9.94
N VAL A 559 24.66 19.92 -11.05
CA VAL A 559 24.76 20.49 -12.40
C VAL A 559 23.50 21.27 -12.76
N LEU A 560 22.32 20.71 -12.48
CA LEU A 560 21.05 21.41 -12.71
C LEU A 560 21.00 22.74 -11.96
N LYS A 561 21.40 22.76 -10.67
CA LYS A 561 21.47 24.00 -9.89
C LYS A 561 22.32 25.06 -10.60
N GLN A 562 23.54 24.72 -11.02
CA GLN A 562 24.44 25.66 -11.71
C GLN A 562 23.81 26.21 -12.99
N LEU A 563 23.12 25.36 -13.75
CA LEU A 563 22.44 25.77 -14.98
C LEU A 563 21.26 26.71 -14.72
N LEU A 564 20.46 26.45 -13.66
CA LEU A 564 19.36 27.34 -13.26
C LEU A 564 19.88 28.70 -12.74
N GLU A 565 21.00 28.71 -12.01
CA GLU A 565 21.64 29.96 -11.57
C GLU A 565 22.15 30.77 -12.78
N ARG A 566 22.84 30.11 -13.72
CA ARG A 566 23.31 30.75 -14.96
C ARG A 566 22.16 31.26 -15.82
N ASP A 567 21.07 30.51 -15.92
CA ASP A 567 19.86 30.95 -16.61
C ASP A 567 19.26 32.21 -15.97
N SER A 568 19.19 32.25 -14.65
CA SER A 568 18.70 33.41 -13.89
C SER A 568 19.53 34.66 -14.19
N MET A 569 20.86 34.52 -14.30
CA MET A 569 21.77 35.62 -14.67
C MET A 569 21.57 36.08 -16.12
N LEU A 570 21.47 35.15 -17.08
CA LEU A 570 21.27 35.47 -18.51
C LEU A 570 19.97 36.25 -18.75
N HIS A 571 18.95 35.99 -17.94
CA HIS A 571 17.66 36.65 -18.03
C HIS A 571 17.51 37.86 -17.08
N GLY A 572 18.57 38.23 -16.34
CA GLY A 572 18.56 39.39 -15.46
C GLY A 572 17.58 39.30 -14.29
N ASN A 573 17.14 38.09 -13.93
CA ASN A 573 16.20 37.85 -12.83
C ASN A 573 16.78 36.80 -11.87
N PRO A 574 17.50 37.22 -10.81
CA PRO A 574 18.09 36.32 -9.82
C PRO A 574 17.08 35.41 -9.11
N ASN A 575 15.80 35.82 -9.06
CA ASN A 575 14.76 35.08 -8.36
C ASN A 575 14.02 34.08 -9.27
N ARG A 576 14.37 33.99 -10.57
CA ARG A 576 13.62 33.19 -11.56
C ARG A 576 13.42 31.73 -11.12
N HIS A 577 14.48 31.08 -10.64
CA HIS A 577 14.48 29.67 -10.25
C HIS A 577 14.70 29.44 -8.74
N GLN A 578 14.60 30.50 -7.92
CA GLN A 578 15.00 30.46 -6.52
C GLN A 578 14.25 29.40 -5.70
N SER A 579 12.95 29.23 -5.95
CA SER A 579 12.14 28.21 -5.27
C SER A 579 12.59 26.79 -5.62
N GLN A 580 12.88 26.53 -6.89
CA GLN A 580 13.31 25.22 -7.39
C GLN A 580 14.69 24.88 -6.84
N ILE A 581 15.61 25.86 -6.87
CA ILE A 581 16.96 25.71 -6.30
C ILE A 581 16.87 25.40 -4.80
N SER A 582 16.04 26.11 -4.04
CA SER A 582 15.91 25.89 -2.60
C SER A 582 15.45 24.46 -2.27
N VAL A 583 14.45 23.95 -3.01
CA VAL A 583 13.96 22.57 -2.82
C VAL A 583 15.03 21.56 -3.22
N LEU A 584 15.67 21.76 -4.38
CA LEU A 584 16.73 20.88 -4.88
C LEU A 584 17.89 20.79 -3.89
N GLU A 585 18.32 21.91 -3.33
CA GLU A 585 19.33 21.94 -2.28
C GLU A 585 18.89 21.14 -1.07
N CYS A 586 17.69 21.39 -0.53
CA CYS A 586 17.17 20.63 0.61
C CYS A 586 17.22 19.11 0.37
N LEU A 587 16.79 18.65 -0.81
CA LEU A 587 16.84 17.23 -1.18
C LEU A 587 18.28 16.70 -1.25
N MET A 588 19.21 17.45 -1.85
CA MET A 588 20.63 17.07 -1.90
C MET A 588 21.23 16.93 -0.50
N TRP A 589 20.97 17.91 0.38
CA TRP A 589 21.44 17.88 1.78
C TRP A 589 20.86 16.69 2.53
N ASP A 590 19.55 16.48 2.42
CA ASP A 590 18.86 15.42 3.14
C ASP A 590 19.30 14.03 2.66
N PHE A 591 19.40 13.79 1.35
CA PHE A 591 19.81 12.48 0.85
C PHE A 591 21.29 12.19 1.07
N ARG A 592 22.18 13.15 0.84
CA ARG A 592 23.62 12.95 1.05
C ARG A 592 23.89 12.53 2.50
N ASP A 593 23.25 13.22 3.45
CA ASP A 593 23.56 13.10 4.86
C ASP A 593 22.69 12.05 5.61
N TRP A 594 21.57 11.59 5.04
CA TRP A 594 20.59 10.74 5.74
C TRP A 594 20.02 9.54 4.95
N LEU A 595 20.33 9.34 3.67
CA LEU A 595 19.84 8.18 2.90
C LEU A 595 20.95 7.14 2.71
N GLY A 596 20.87 5.98 3.34
CA GLY A 596 21.95 4.97 3.30
C GLY A 596 23.11 5.28 4.25
N GLU A 597 23.23 6.52 4.71
CA GLU A 597 24.16 6.93 5.76
C GLU A 597 23.42 7.82 6.75
N SER A 598 23.97 8.05 7.93
CA SER A 598 23.41 9.02 8.87
C SER A 598 24.52 9.81 9.53
N LYS A 599 24.29 11.10 9.82
CA LYS A 599 25.27 11.92 10.57
C LYS A 599 25.68 11.33 11.92
N HIS A 600 24.87 10.42 12.46
CA HIS A 600 25.18 9.67 13.66
C HIS A 600 26.48 8.87 13.55
N MET A 601 26.84 8.37 12.36
CA MET A 601 28.06 7.59 12.14
C MET A 601 29.35 8.38 12.39
N TYR A 602 29.31 9.71 12.22
CA TYR A 602 30.45 10.60 12.47
C TYR A 602 30.56 11.05 13.93
N GLY A 603 29.63 10.60 14.78
CA GLY A 603 29.53 11.01 16.18
C GLY A 603 28.80 12.35 16.31
N LEU A 604 27.62 12.32 16.93
CA LEU A 604 26.90 13.53 17.33
C LEU A 604 27.21 13.80 18.81
N LYS A 605 27.77 14.98 19.13
CA LYS A 605 28.26 15.32 20.49
C LYS A 605 27.23 15.10 21.62
N THR A 606 25.93 15.18 21.31
CA THR A 606 24.82 15.06 22.27
C THR A 606 24.20 13.67 22.33
N LEU A 607 24.58 12.77 21.43
CA LEU A 607 24.07 11.41 21.39
C LEU A 607 25.18 10.44 21.77
N PRO A 608 24.82 9.27 22.34
CA PRO A 608 25.78 8.19 22.44
C PRO A 608 26.30 7.78 21.05
N PRO A 609 27.52 7.23 20.94
CA PRO A 609 27.98 6.60 19.71
C PRO A 609 27.04 5.47 19.27
N SER A 610 27.02 5.18 17.98
CA SER A 610 26.31 4.03 17.41
C SER A 610 26.66 2.74 18.15
N ARG A 611 25.67 1.89 18.39
CA ARG A 611 25.85 0.57 18.97
C ARG A 611 26.68 -0.39 18.09
N PHE A 612 26.88 -0.04 16.83
CA PHE A 612 27.69 -0.78 15.88
C PHE A 612 29.08 -0.19 15.66
N SER A 613 29.50 0.81 16.45
CA SER A 613 30.79 1.50 16.26
C SER A 613 32.02 0.57 16.25
N ASN A 614 31.92 -0.60 16.89
CA ASN A 614 33.00 -1.59 16.93
C ASN A 614 33.18 -2.34 15.60
N SER A 615 32.19 -2.32 14.72
CA SER A 615 32.24 -2.99 13.41
C SER A 615 32.03 -2.01 12.25
N ASN A 616 30.95 -1.22 12.30
CA ASN A 616 30.68 -0.15 11.36
C ASN A 616 29.76 0.89 12.03
N SER A 617 30.23 2.13 12.21
CA SER A 617 29.46 3.22 12.82
C SER A 617 28.19 3.60 12.05
N ASN A 618 28.04 3.17 10.80
CA ASN A 618 26.82 3.28 10.00
C ASN A 618 25.93 2.02 10.08
N GLY A 619 26.05 1.22 11.14
CA GLY A 619 25.39 -0.09 11.26
C GLY A 619 23.87 -0.06 11.13
N LEU A 620 23.22 1.07 11.43
CA LEU A 620 21.78 1.26 11.22
C LEU A 620 21.35 0.99 9.77
N TRP A 621 22.15 1.45 8.80
CA TRP A 621 21.92 1.25 7.37
C TRP A 621 22.73 0.05 6.84
N GLU A 622 24.00 -0.06 7.23
CA GLU A 622 24.92 -1.09 6.72
C GLU A 622 24.45 -2.53 6.99
N TYR A 623 23.65 -2.73 8.05
CA TYR A 623 23.12 -4.04 8.42
C TYR A 623 21.60 -4.15 8.25
N SER A 624 20.94 -3.22 7.55
CA SER A 624 19.49 -3.24 7.36
C SER A 624 19.10 -3.12 5.88
N PRO A 625 19.00 -4.26 5.15
CA PRO A 625 18.45 -4.28 3.79
C PRO A 625 17.05 -3.67 3.71
N PHE A 626 16.20 -3.93 4.71
CA PHE A 626 14.86 -3.35 4.80
C PHE A 626 14.88 -1.83 4.79
N LEU A 627 15.70 -1.20 5.65
CA LEU A 627 15.80 0.25 5.73
C LEU A 627 16.36 0.83 4.42
N CYS A 628 17.37 0.19 3.82
CA CYS A 628 17.91 0.61 2.53
C CYS A 628 16.85 0.58 1.42
N GLY A 629 16.09 -0.52 1.32
CA GLY A 629 15.06 -0.68 0.30
C GLY A 629 13.87 0.28 0.47
N THR A 630 13.33 0.39 1.68
CA THR A 630 12.23 1.33 1.96
C THR A 630 12.66 2.80 1.84
N GLY A 631 13.87 3.13 2.27
CA GLY A 631 14.45 4.46 2.11
C GLY A 631 14.67 4.83 0.65
N LEU A 632 15.15 3.89 -0.18
CA LEU A 632 15.30 4.09 -1.61
C LEU A 632 13.95 4.30 -2.31
N ALA A 633 12.95 3.46 -2.00
CA ALA A 633 11.61 3.59 -2.56
C ALA A 633 10.98 4.97 -2.26
N GLU A 634 11.11 5.46 -1.03
CA GLU A 634 10.68 6.82 -0.67
C GLU A 634 11.45 7.91 -1.43
N SER A 635 12.76 7.75 -1.58
CA SER A 635 13.60 8.75 -2.23
C SER A 635 13.34 8.85 -3.73
N LEU A 636 13.15 7.72 -4.42
CA LEU A 636 12.76 7.68 -5.83
C LEU A 636 11.41 8.37 -6.05
N GLU A 637 10.44 8.13 -5.16
CA GLU A 637 9.13 8.80 -5.21
C GLU A 637 9.23 10.32 -5.00
N ILE A 638 10.06 10.79 -4.07
CA ILE A 638 10.28 12.21 -3.82
C ILE A 638 10.93 12.89 -5.04
N VAL A 639 11.95 12.27 -5.65
CA VAL A 639 12.63 12.83 -6.82
C VAL A 639 11.73 12.83 -8.05
N TYR A 640 10.94 11.77 -8.24
CA TYR A 640 9.91 11.72 -9.28
C TYR A 640 8.95 12.91 -9.16
N ARG A 641 8.37 13.11 -7.96
CA ARG A 641 7.48 14.24 -7.69
C ARG A 641 8.15 15.58 -7.99
N PHE A 642 9.37 15.78 -7.50
CA PHE A 642 10.13 17.01 -7.74
C PHE A 642 10.37 17.23 -9.25
N GLY A 643 10.73 16.17 -9.98
CA GLY A 643 10.94 16.22 -11.43
C GLY A 643 9.70 16.68 -12.19
N LEU A 644 8.53 16.14 -11.86
CA LEU A 644 7.28 16.57 -12.51
C LEU A 644 6.90 18.00 -12.16
N VAL A 645 7.03 18.41 -10.89
CA VAL A 645 6.78 19.79 -10.47
C VAL A 645 7.75 20.75 -11.15
N LEU A 646 9.01 20.37 -11.29
CA LEU A 646 10.03 21.13 -12.01
C LEU A 646 9.62 21.32 -13.47
N TRP A 647 9.34 20.23 -14.20
CA TRP A 647 8.94 20.28 -15.61
C TRP A 647 7.65 21.04 -15.86
N ASP A 648 6.74 21.10 -14.88
CA ASP A 648 5.53 21.92 -14.97
C ASP A 648 5.79 23.42 -14.78
N LYS A 649 6.93 23.78 -14.18
CA LYS A 649 7.32 25.17 -13.86
C LYS A 649 8.33 25.76 -14.82
N VAL A 650 9.15 24.93 -15.46
CA VAL A 650 10.11 25.36 -16.49
C VAL A 650 9.56 25.05 -17.89
N PRO A 651 9.56 26.00 -18.83
CA PRO A 651 9.01 25.77 -20.17
C PRO A 651 9.89 24.85 -21.04
N GLU A 652 11.19 24.76 -20.78
CA GLU A 652 12.17 24.16 -21.67
C GLU A 652 11.89 22.69 -22.06
N PRO A 653 11.45 21.79 -21.16
CA PRO A 653 11.08 20.43 -21.55
C PRO A 653 9.96 20.39 -22.59
N MET A 654 8.91 21.21 -22.41
CA MET A 654 7.81 21.33 -23.38
C MET A 654 8.33 21.83 -24.72
N LEU A 655 9.13 22.91 -24.71
CA LEU A 655 9.64 23.52 -25.93
C LEU A 655 10.55 22.55 -26.70
N LEU A 656 11.47 21.86 -26.02
CA LEU A 656 12.47 21.03 -26.68
C LEU A 656 11.86 19.78 -27.32
N VAL A 657 10.87 19.15 -26.66
CA VAL A 657 10.18 17.98 -27.23
C VAL A 657 9.37 18.36 -28.48
N HIS A 658 8.71 19.53 -28.49
CA HIS A 658 8.01 20.03 -29.68
C HIS A 658 8.98 20.39 -30.82
N LEU A 659 10.09 21.06 -30.52
CA LEU A 659 11.13 21.36 -31.49
C LEU A 659 11.73 20.08 -32.09
N HIS A 660 12.08 19.11 -31.24
CA HIS A 660 12.60 17.81 -31.67
C HIS A 660 11.62 17.09 -32.60
N ASN A 661 10.34 17.01 -32.24
CA ASN A 661 9.31 16.40 -33.08
C ASN A 661 9.23 17.07 -34.46
N MET A 662 9.19 18.41 -34.52
CA MET A 662 9.16 19.13 -35.80
C MET A 662 10.40 18.84 -36.65
N LEU A 663 11.60 18.90 -36.06
CA LEU A 663 12.85 18.70 -36.79
C LEU A 663 12.96 17.29 -37.39
N VAL A 664 12.37 16.27 -36.73
CA VAL A 664 12.22 14.92 -37.27
C VAL A 664 11.21 14.89 -38.43
N GLN A 665 9.99 15.41 -38.23
CA GLN A 665 8.92 15.39 -39.24
C GLN A 665 9.33 16.12 -40.54
N LYS A 666 10.11 17.21 -40.39
CA LYS A 666 10.63 18.02 -41.49
C LYS A 666 11.95 17.53 -42.06
N LYS A 667 12.49 16.41 -41.55
CA LYS A 667 13.72 15.75 -42.02
C LYS A 667 15.00 16.59 -41.87
N TYR A 668 15.03 17.54 -40.95
CA TYR A 668 16.29 18.16 -40.50
C TYR A 668 17.12 17.18 -39.65
N LEU A 669 16.44 16.24 -39.00
CA LEU A 669 17.04 15.09 -38.34
C LEU A 669 16.69 13.82 -39.13
N GLU A 670 17.70 13.05 -39.54
CA GLU A 670 17.50 11.79 -40.26
C GLU A 670 16.78 10.73 -39.43
N ARG A 671 17.00 10.75 -38.11
CA ARG A 671 16.35 9.84 -37.15
C ARG A 671 16.07 10.53 -35.82
N PRO A 672 15.03 10.09 -35.08
CA PRO A 672 14.73 10.62 -33.75
C PRO A 672 15.90 10.49 -32.78
N ILE A 673 16.00 11.41 -31.83
CA ILE A 673 16.93 11.31 -30.71
C ILE A 673 16.23 10.52 -29.62
N GLY A 674 16.85 9.42 -29.19
CA GLY A 674 16.24 8.43 -28.31
C GLY A 674 15.65 9.01 -27.03
N LEU A 675 16.35 9.95 -26.37
CA LEU A 675 15.84 10.59 -25.15
C LEU A 675 14.53 11.36 -25.39
N PHE A 676 14.50 12.26 -26.39
CA PHE A 676 13.33 13.13 -26.62
C PHE A 676 12.15 12.37 -27.23
N ALA A 677 12.41 11.37 -28.07
CA ALA A 677 11.38 10.46 -28.57
C ALA A 677 10.73 9.69 -27.40
N ALA A 678 11.54 9.08 -26.52
CA ALA A 678 11.02 8.34 -25.37
C ALA A 678 10.25 9.24 -24.39
N LEU A 679 10.67 10.49 -24.17
CA LEU A 679 9.92 11.46 -23.38
C LEU A 679 8.56 11.80 -24.01
N GLY A 680 8.53 12.03 -25.32
CA GLY A 680 7.31 12.31 -26.07
C GLY A 680 6.32 11.14 -26.07
N GLU A 681 6.82 9.90 -26.05
CA GLU A 681 5.99 8.68 -25.92
C GLU A 681 5.51 8.47 -24.48
N THR A 682 6.41 8.60 -23.50
CA THR A 682 6.13 8.30 -22.08
C THR A 682 5.16 9.30 -21.44
N PHE A 683 5.24 10.57 -21.84
CA PHE A 683 4.41 11.66 -21.33
C PHE A 683 3.59 12.31 -22.45
N SER A 684 3.10 11.49 -23.39
CA SER A 684 2.45 11.95 -24.62
C SER A 684 1.29 12.92 -24.37
N GLU A 685 0.40 12.62 -23.42
CA GLU A 685 -0.74 13.47 -23.06
C GLU A 685 -0.32 14.79 -22.40
N ALA A 686 0.85 14.81 -21.74
CA ALA A 686 1.39 16.03 -21.14
C ALA A 686 2.00 16.93 -22.22
N PHE A 687 2.75 16.37 -23.16
CA PHE A 687 3.42 17.12 -24.22
C PHE A 687 2.48 17.51 -25.37
N PHE A 688 1.54 16.65 -25.76
CA PHE A 688 0.77 16.81 -26.99
C PHE A 688 -0.75 16.80 -26.73
N ALA A 689 -1.50 17.40 -27.65
CA ALA A 689 -2.96 17.34 -27.60
C ALA A 689 -3.42 15.90 -27.87
N ASP A 690 -4.27 15.39 -26.98
CA ASP A 690 -4.83 14.03 -27.02
C ASP A 690 -3.75 12.93 -27.11
N GLY A 691 -2.52 13.22 -26.68
CA GLY A 691 -1.39 12.28 -26.74
C GLY A 691 -0.76 12.11 -28.13
N HIS A 692 -1.13 12.90 -29.14
CA HIS A 692 -0.66 12.71 -30.52
C HIS A 692 0.35 13.78 -30.95
N PRO A 693 1.58 13.41 -31.32
CA PRO A 693 2.56 14.39 -31.81
C PRO A 693 2.09 15.02 -33.14
N PRO A 694 2.18 16.34 -33.30
CA PRO A 694 1.74 17.01 -34.53
C PRO A 694 2.66 16.63 -35.70
N THR A 695 2.08 16.45 -36.89
CA THR A 695 2.81 16.26 -38.16
C THR A 695 2.88 17.54 -38.99
N SER A 696 2.08 18.56 -38.63
CA SER A 696 2.04 19.89 -39.26
C SER A 696 1.50 20.92 -38.24
N ASN A 697 1.50 22.20 -38.61
CA ASN A 697 1.00 23.31 -37.76
C ASN A 697 1.64 23.34 -36.36
N PHE A 698 2.94 23.07 -36.28
CA PHE A 698 3.66 22.86 -35.01
C PHE A 698 3.54 24.04 -34.05
N GLN A 699 3.64 25.27 -34.57
CA GLN A 699 3.46 26.48 -33.77
C GLN A 699 2.08 26.53 -33.09
N GLN A 700 1.02 26.22 -33.84
CA GLN A 700 -0.34 26.22 -33.32
C GLN A 700 -0.53 25.08 -32.31
N ALA A 701 0.05 23.91 -32.56
CA ALA A 701 0.00 22.77 -31.64
C ALA A 701 0.65 23.10 -30.28
N LEU A 702 1.86 23.67 -30.28
CA LEU A 702 2.51 24.13 -29.05
C LEU A 702 1.69 25.22 -28.35
N THR A 703 1.23 26.22 -29.11
CA THR A 703 0.47 27.36 -28.56
C THR A 703 -0.85 26.88 -27.95
N SER A 704 -1.55 25.97 -28.60
CA SER A 704 -2.77 25.35 -28.08
C SER A 704 -2.50 24.61 -26.77
N GLN A 705 -1.44 23.79 -26.72
CA GLN A 705 -1.07 23.06 -25.51
C GLN A 705 -0.69 24.01 -24.37
N ILE A 706 0.15 25.03 -24.62
CA ILE A 706 0.54 26.04 -23.63
C ILE A 706 -0.66 26.90 -23.21
N ASN A 707 -1.66 27.08 -24.06
CA ASN A 707 -2.85 27.90 -23.75
C ASN A 707 -3.99 27.11 -23.13
N LYS A 708 -3.95 25.76 -23.07
CA LYS A 708 -4.94 24.94 -22.37
C LYS A 708 -5.09 25.41 -20.93
N THR A 709 -6.10 26.24 -20.69
CA THR A 709 -6.50 26.79 -19.41
C THR A 709 -7.80 26.11 -19.04
N GLY A 710 -7.73 24.82 -18.71
CA GLY A 710 -8.86 24.13 -18.10
C GLY A 710 -9.18 24.72 -16.71
N THR A 711 -10.28 24.23 -16.12
CA THR A 711 -10.87 24.48 -14.78
C THR A 711 -9.93 24.17 -13.59
N HIS A 712 -8.69 24.66 -13.67
CA HIS A 712 -7.53 24.20 -12.91
C HIS A 712 -7.30 24.96 -11.62
N LEU A 713 -7.85 26.17 -11.45
CA LEU A 713 -7.70 26.93 -10.21
C LEU A 713 -8.39 26.22 -9.04
N ALA A 714 -9.58 25.65 -9.27
CA ALA A 714 -10.36 24.93 -8.27
C ALA A 714 -9.74 23.57 -7.89
N GLN A 715 -9.17 22.82 -8.86
CA GLN A 715 -8.41 21.60 -8.59
C GLN A 715 -7.10 21.89 -7.84
N ARG A 716 -6.38 22.95 -8.24
CA ARG A 716 -5.15 23.41 -7.57
C ARG A 716 -5.42 23.88 -6.12
N GLN A 717 -6.54 24.58 -5.89
CA GLN A 717 -6.99 24.94 -4.54
C GLN A 717 -7.40 23.70 -3.72
N ARG A 718 -8.13 22.74 -4.30
CA ARG A 718 -8.49 21.47 -3.61
C ARG A 718 -7.27 20.60 -3.29
N ALA A 719 -6.27 20.55 -4.16
CA ALA A 719 -5.01 19.83 -3.92
C ALA A 719 -4.19 20.46 -2.79
N MET A 720 -4.13 21.80 -2.72
CA MET A 720 -3.51 22.50 -1.59
C MET A 720 -4.27 22.31 -0.27
N LEU A 721 -5.60 22.15 -0.32
CA LEU A 721 -6.44 21.95 0.88
C LEU A 721 -6.42 20.51 1.41
N LYS A 722 -6.04 19.51 0.60
CA LYS A 722 -5.98 18.08 1.01
C LYS A 722 -4.66 17.68 1.70
N GLY A 723 -3.70 18.59 1.86
CA GLY A 723 -2.39 18.29 2.46
C GLY A 723 -2.45 18.19 3.99
N THR A 724 -2.74 17.01 4.53
CA THR A 724 -2.73 16.76 5.99
C THR A 724 -1.57 15.91 6.52
N SER A 725 -0.63 15.44 5.70
CA SER A 725 0.58 14.77 6.22
C SER A 725 1.84 15.04 5.38
N ASN A 726 2.98 15.17 6.07
CA ASN A 726 4.32 15.53 5.58
C ASN A 726 4.41 16.73 4.60
N LYS A 727 4.92 17.87 5.12
CA LYS A 727 5.10 19.12 4.36
C LYS A 727 5.79 18.93 3.00
N MET A 728 6.80 18.07 2.91
CA MET A 728 7.55 17.84 1.66
C MET A 728 6.73 17.12 0.57
N HIS A 729 6.09 15.99 0.89
CA HIS A 729 5.25 15.26 -0.10
C HIS A 729 4.05 16.10 -0.54
N SER A 730 3.43 16.84 0.38
CA SER A 730 2.32 17.74 0.05
C SER A 730 2.73 18.91 -0.85
N MET A 731 3.90 19.50 -0.61
CA MET A 731 4.46 20.58 -1.44
C MET A 731 4.79 20.11 -2.86
N LEU A 732 5.16 18.84 -3.03
CA LEU A 732 5.55 18.25 -4.30
C LEU A 732 4.43 17.45 -4.97
N ASN A 733 3.16 17.73 -4.66
CA ASN A 733 2.05 16.95 -5.21
C ASN A 733 1.82 17.23 -6.73
N PRO A 734 2.02 16.23 -7.63
CA PRO A 734 1.83 16.41 -9.07
C PRO A 734 0.38 16.70 -9.47
N ALA A 735 -0.61 16.41 -8.62
CA ALA A 735 -2.02 16.74 -8.90
C ALA A 735 -2.25 18.26 -9.05
N ALA A 736 -1.36 19.09 -8.52
CA ALA A 736 -1.39 20.54 -8.68
C ALA A 736 -0.74 21.04 -10.00
N ASN A 737 -0.09 20.16 -10.76
CA ASN A 737 0.57 20.50 -12.01
C ASN A 737 -0.44 20.81 -13.12
N ARG A 738 -0.02 21.63 -14.07
CA ARG A 738 -0.81 21.95 -15.26
C ARG A 738 -0.78 20.83 -16.30
N PHE A 739 0.40 20.29 -16.60
CA PHE A 739 0.61 19.32 -17.68
C PHE A 739 1.03 17.94 -17.16
N PHE A 740 2.04 17.88 -16.28
CA PHE A 740 2.65 16.63 -15.84
C PHE A 740 1.96 16.08 -14.60
N ARG A 741 0.89 15.30 -14.81
CA ARG A 741 0.04 14.74 -13.74
C ARG A 741 0.11 13.22 -13.57
N ILE A 742 0.77 12.54 -14.50
CA ILE A 742 0.97 11.09 -14.45
C ILE A 742 1.59 10.74 -13.09
N LYS A 743 1.15 9.62 -12.52
CA LYS A 743 1.67 9.11 -11.25
C LYS A 743 2.44 7.83 -11.50
N SER A 744 3.59 7.68 -10.85
CA SER A 744 4.31 6.41 -10.81
C SER A 744 3.59 5.40 -9.92
N ASN A 745 3.87 4.10 -10.06
CA ASN A 745 3.25 3.07 -9.23
C ASN A 745 3.64 3.23 -7.76
N LEU A 746 4.90 3.59 -7.48
CA LEU A 746 5.34 3.92 -6.12
C LEU A 746 4.49 5.03 -5.50
N LEU A 747 4.24 6.09 -6.28
CA LEU A 747 3.43 7.23 -5.86
C LEU A 747 1.96 6.82 -5.62
N LEU A 748 1.39 6.04 -6.53
CA LEU A 748 0.00 5.57 -6.45
C LEU A 748 -0.24 4.76 -5.18
N TYR A 749 0.62 3.79 -4.86
CA TYR A 749 0.46 2.98 -3.66
C TYR A 749 0.61 3.81 -2.39
N ARG A 750 1.59 4.71 -2.32
CA ARG A 750 1.82 5.55 -1.13
C ARG A 750 0.66 6.50 -0.86
N GLU A 751 0.17 7.23 -1.87
CA GLU A 751 -0.94 8.19 -1.70
C GLU A 751 -2.26 7.53 -1.27
N ASN A 752 -2.42 6.26 -1.62
CA ASN A 752 -3.60 5.47 -1.31
C ASN A 752 -3.40 4.59 -0.07
N GLY A 753 -2.45 4.94 0.80
CA GLY A 753 -2.25 4.26 2.09
C GLY A 753 -1.84 2.80 1.95
N TRP A 754 -1.15 2.45 0.86
CA TRP A 754 -0.74 1.10 0.50
C TRP A 754 -1.92 0.13 0.31
N ASP A 755 -3.07 0.67 -0.10
CA ASP A 755 -4.31 -0.07 -0.35
C ASP A 755 -4.68 0.01 -1.84
N PRO A 756 -4.40 -1.05 -2.63
CA PRO A 756 -4.67 -1.04 -4.07
C PRO A 756 -6.12 -0.74 -4.41
N ASP A 757 -7.13 -1.13 -3.61
CA ASP A 757 -8.55 -0.83 -3.86
C ASP A 757 -8.87 0.67 -3.90
N ARG A 758 -8.09 1.48 -3.18
CA ARG A 758 -8.35 2.93 -3.10
C ARG A 758 -7.86 3.68 -4.33
N ILE A 759 -7.04 3.04 -5.17
CA ILE A 759 -6.52 3.65 -6.40
C ILE A 759 -7.65 3.72 -7.43
N PRO A 760 -7.99 4.89 -8.00
CA PRO A 760 -8.96 5.01 -9.09
C PRO A 760 -8.48 4.31 -10.39
N ASN A 761 -9.40 3.74 -11.19
CA ASN A 761 -9.03 3.14 -12.49
C ASN A 761 -8.43 4.16 -13.47
N GLU A 762 -8.87 5.41 -13.41
CA GLU A 762 -8.35 6.52 -14.23
C GLU A 762 -6.88 6.85 -13.93
N ASP A 763 -6.42 6.56 -12.71
CA ASP A 763 -5.05 6.81 -12.26
C ASP A 763 -4.12 5.62 -12.61
N LEU A 764 -4.68 4.45 -12.96
CA LEU A 764 -3.92 3.25 -13.32
C LEU A 764 -3.59 3.24 -14.81
N GLY A 765 -2.31 3.03 -15.13
CA GLY A 765 -1.89 2.78 -16.50
C GLY A 765 -2.50 1.49 -17.04
N LYS A 766 -2.98 1.50 -18.30
CA LYS A 766 -3.56 0.32 -18.97
C LYS A 766 -2.59 -0.88 -19.03
N HIS A 767 -1.29 -0.61 -18.94
CA HIS A 767 -0.23 -1.61 -18.91
C HIS A 767 -0.06 -2.30 -17.55
N THR A 768 -0.67 -1.77 -16.48
CA THR A 768 -0.53 -2.33 -15.12
C THR A 768 -1.38 -3.58 -14.94
N PHE A 769 -0.88 -4.54 -14.17
CA PHE A 769 -1.63 -5.75 -13.82
C PHE A 769 -2.89 -5.40 -13.03
N VAL A 770 -2.82 -4.42 -12.13
CA VAL A 770 -4.00 -3.98 -11.36
C VAL A 770 -5.12 -3.49 -12.29
N TYR A 771 -4.80 -2.69 -13.33
CA TYR A 771 -5.80 -2.24 -14.30
C TYR A 771 -6.44 -3.42 -15.04
N ASN A 772 -5.62 -4.36 -15.51
CA ASN A 772 -6.09 -5.51 -16.28
C ASN A 772 -6.94 -6.47 -15.42
N LEU A 773 -6.52 -6.70 -14.18
CA LEU A 773 -7.27 -7.52 -13.21
C LEU A 773 -8.66 -6.93 -12.96
N ARG A 774 -8.76 -5.61 -12.79
CA ARG A 774 -10.04 -4.90 -12.60
C ARG A 774 -10.89 -4.81 -13.85
N SER A 775 -10.28 -4.64 -15.02
CA SER A 775 -10.99 -4.54 -16.30
C SER A 775 -11.62 -5.89 -16.67
N ASN A 776 -10.89 -6.99 -16.46
CA ASN A 776 -11.44 -8.35 -16.60
C ASN A 776 -12.56 -8.60 -15.58
N TYR A 777 -12.47 -8.03 -14.36
CA TYR A 777 -13.55 -8.05 -13.38
C TYR A 777 -14.81 -7.31 -13.87
N SER A 778 -14.64 -6.25 -14.67
CA SER A 778 -15.75 -5.45 -15.22
C SER A 778 -16.39 -6.04 -16.48
N GLU A 779 -15.64 -6.77 -17.32
CA GLU A 779 -16.19 -7.46 -18.49
C GLU A 779 -17.04 -8.68 -18.11
N ILE A 780 -16.80 -9.28 -16.95
CA ILE A 780 -17.64 -10.35 -16.39
C ILE A 780 -19.00 -9.80 -15.88
N TRP A 781 -19.12 -8.47 -15.70
CA TRP A 781 -20.35 -7.80 -15.24
C TRP A 781 -20.67 -6.54 -16.05
N PRO A 782 -21.25 -6.66 -17.27
CA PRO A 782 -21.61 -5.51 -18.06
C PRO A 782 -22.81 -4.79 -17.43
N THR A 783 -22.62 -3.54 -17.01
CA THR A 783 -23.72 -2.62 -16.74
C THR A 783 -24.38 -2.20 -18.05
N GLY A 784 -25.44 -2.91 -18.45
CA GLY A 784 -26.52 -2.37 -19.28
C GLY A 784 -26.28 -2.24 -20.80
N THR A 785 -27.20 -2.87 -21.52
CA THR A 785 -27.50 -2.81 -22.97
C THR A 785 -26.46 -3.39 -23.96
N PRO A 786 -26.77 -4.51 -24.64
CA PRO A 786 -25.99 -4.96 -25.79
C PRO A 786 -26.24 -4.01 -26.97
N GLY A 787 -25.23 -3.19 -27.29
CA GLY A 787 -25.13 -2.58 -28.62
C GLY A 787 -24.84 -3.65 -29.67
N PRO A 788 -25.19 -3.44 -30.95
CA PRO A 788 -25.01 -4.44 -31.99
C PRO A 788 -23.54 -4.82 -32.09
N SER A 789 -23.29 -6.12 -32.22
CA SER A 789 -21.98 -6.71 -32.44
C SER A 789 -21.27 -6.09 -33.64
N ASP A 790 -20.35 -5.15 -33.39
CA ASP A 790 -19.32 -4.79 -34.35
C ASP A 790 -18.22 -5.86 -34.27
N ALA A 791 -18.39 -6.87 -35.11
CA ALA A 791 -17.36 -7.84 -35.45
C ALA A 791 -16.22 -7.13 -36.22
N ASN A 792 -15.38 -6.35 -35.52
CA ASN A 792 -14.08 -5.87 -36.00
C ASN A 792 -13.23 -5.17 -34.92
N ARG A 793 -13.11 -5.79 -33.73
CA ARG A 793 -12.03 -5.46 -32.78
C ARG A 793 -10.96 -6.54 -32.83
N SER A 794 -10.07 -6.43 -33.81
CA SER A 794 -8.77 -7.09 -33.81
C SER A 794 -7.77 -6.16 -33.11
N ASP A 795 -7.74 -6.20 -31.78
CA ASP A 795 -6.62 -5.70 -30.96
C ASP A 795 -6.34 -6.69 -29.82
N THR A 796 -6.45 -7.99 -30.16
CA THR A 796 -5.88 -9.06 -29.36
C THR A 796 -4.41 -9.13 -29.72
N PHE A 797 -3.53 -8.95 -28.73
CA PHE A 797 -2.08 -9.08 -28.84
C PHE A 797 -1.67 -10.28 -29.71
N ILE A 798 -1.24 -10.02 -30.95
CA ILE A 798 -0.57 -11.00 -31.79
C ILE A 798 0.90 -11.01 -31.35
N PHE A 799 1.31 -12.07 -30.65
CA PHE A 799 2.71 -12.43 -30.50
C PHE A 799 3.19 -13.00 -31.84
N ASP A 800 3.90 -12.21 -32.64
CA ASP A 800 4.71 -12.73 -33.74
C ASP A 800 6.02 -13.27 -33.16
N GLY A 801 6.22 -14.59 -33.28
CA GLY A 801 7.40 -15.29 -32.80
C GLY A 801 7.25 -16.80 -32.98
N ASP A 802 7.39 -17.25 -34.24
CA ASP A 802 7.35 -18.65 -34.65
C ASP A 802 8.42 -19.53 -33.97
N ASN A 803 8.01 -20.76 -33.64
CA ASN A 803 8.82 -21.95 -33.31
C ASN A 803 9.53 -22.01 -31.94
N ASN A 804 8.72 -22.11 -30.86
CA ASN A 804 9.06 -22.95 -29.70
C ASN A 804 7.76 -23.37 -29.00
N PRO A 805 7.51 -24.66 -28.68
CA PRO A 805 6.28 -25.07 -28.01
C PRO A 805 6.29 -24.54 -26.58
N MET A 806 5.49 -23.50 -26.33
CA MET A 806 5.18 -22.95 -25.00
C MET A 806 4.83 -24.06 -23.99
N PRO A 807 5.33 -24.02 -22.74
CA PRO A 807 4.51 -24.43 -21.62
C PRO A 807 3.41 -23.38 -21.48
N ALA A 808 2.15 -23.77 -21.66
CA ALA A 808 1.01 -22.88 -21.50
C ALA A 808 1.13 -22.11 -20.16
N LEU A 809 1.11 -20.78 -20.22
CA LEU A 809 0.89 -19.94 -19.04
C LEU A 809 -0.35 -20.50 -18.30
N PRO A 810 -0.35 -20.57 -16.95
CA PRO A 810 -1.55 -20.92 -16.22
C PRO A 810 -2.67 -19.99 -16.69
N ARG A 811 -3.81 -20.56 -17.10
CA ARG A 811 -5.02 -19.76 -17.29
C ARG A 811 -5.18 -18.87 -16.04
N PRO A 812 -5.50 -17.57 -16.18
CA PRO A 812 -5.79 -16.75 -15.01
C PRO A 812 -6.86 -17.48 -14.21
N ALA A 813 -6.56 -17.79 -12.95
CA ALA A 813 -7.54 -18.36 -12.03
C ALA A 813 -8.78 -17.46 -12.08
N ARG A 814 -9.99 -18.06 -12.05
CA ARG A 814 -11.23 -17.29 -11.88
C ARG A 814 -11.02 -16.30 -10.72
N ALA A 815 -11.39 -15.04 -10.94
CA ALA A 815 -11.08 -13.92 -10.06
C ALA A 815 -11.70 -14.05 -8.64
N ASP A 816 -12.51 -15.07 -8.41
CA ASP A 816 -13.17 -15.40 -7.14
C ASP A 816 -12.23 -16.01 -6.08
N HIS A 817 -10.96 -16.32 -6.42
CA HIS A 817 -10.03 -17.05 -5.52
C HIS A 817 -8.59 -16.52 -5.47
N LEU A 818 -8.35 -15.25 -5.76
CA LEU A 818 -7.01 -14.67 -5.62
C LEU A 818 -6.62 -14.61 -4.13
N SER A 819 -5.44 -15.10 -3.74
CA SER A 819 -4.89 -14.92 -2.39
C SER A 819 -4.14 -13.59 -2.25
N ARG A 820 -3.95 -13.10 -1.02
CA ARG A 820 -3.17 -11.86 -0.78
C ARG A 820 -1.71 -11.97 -1.21
N ARG A 821 -1.12 -13.17 -1.12
CA ARG A 821 0.22 -13.45 -1.63
C ARG A 821 0.28 -13.40 -3.14
N GLU A 822 -0.68 -14.00 -3.84
CA GLU A 822 -0.75 -13.88 -5.30
C GLU A 822 -0.98 -12.43 -5.73
N LEU A 823 -1.80 -11.68 -5.00
CA LEU A 823 -1.94 -10.25 -5.22
C LEU A 823 -0.58 -9.52 -5.07
N LEU A 824 0.20 -9.79 -4.02
CA LEU A 824 1.53 -9.19 -3.89
C LEU A 824 2.45 -9.51 -5.07
N GLU A 825 2.37 -10.72 -5.62
CA GLU A 825 3.15 -11.09 -6.81
C GLU A 825 2.70 -10.32 -8.07
N PHE A 826 1.41 -10.05 -8.23
CA PHE A 826 0.94 -9.16 -9.29
C PHE A 826 1.40 -7.72 -9.08
N LEU A 827 1.28 -7.19 -7.86
CA LEU A 827 1.73 -5.84 -7.53
C LEU A 827 3.25 -5.68 -7.70
N ARG A 828 4.02 -6.74 -7.42
CA ARG A 828 5.47 -6.80 -7.64
C ARG A 828 5.82 -6.46 -9.08
N TYR A 829 5.08 -6.94 -10.07
CA TYR A 829 5.32 -6.61 -11.48
C TYR A 829 5.17 -5.11 -11.75
N ASP A 830 4.08 -4.51 -11.28
CA ASP A 830 3.80 -3.10 -11.49
C ASP A 830 4.89 -2.22 -10.85
N ILE A 831 5.32 -2.58 -9.64
CA ILE A 831 6.40 -1.90 -8.92
C ILE A 831 7.74 -2.09 -9.65
N TYR A 832 8.05 -3.32 -10.06
CA TYR A 832 9.28 -3.65 -10.77
C TYR A 832 9.38 -2.88 -12.08
N SER A 833 8.28 -2.85 -12.85
CA SER A 833 8.20 -2.15 -14.12
C SER A 833 8.45 -0.64 -13.99
N ASP A 834 7.96 -0.03 -12.91
CA ASP A 834 8.19 1.37 -12.55
C ASP A 834 9.61 1.66 -12.03
N VAL A 835 10.18 0.76 -11.24
CA VAL A 835 11.50 0.97 -10.64
C VAL A 835 12.62 0.69 -11.64
N CYS A 836 12.61 -0.46 -12.31
CA CYS A 836 13.74 -0.93 -13.11
C CYS A 836 13.36 -1.75 -14.36
N GLY A 837 12.08 -1.76 -14.73
CA GLY A 837 11.59 -2.51 -15.89
C GLY A 837 11.16 -1.61 -17.05
N ARG A 838 10.05 -1.97 -17.70
CA ARG A 838 9.64 -1.42 -19.01
C ARG A 838 8.99 -0.04 -18.95
N PHE A 839 8.35 0.32 -17.84
CA PHE A 839 7.67 1.62 -17.68
C PHE A 839 8.29 2.43 -16.53
N PRO A 840 9.58 2.79 -16.59
CA PRO A 840 10.35 3.00 -15.39
C PRO A 840 10.34 4.47 -14.94
N TYR A 841 9.15 5.00 -14.64
CA TYR A 841 8.96 6.41 -14.28
C TYR A 841 9.83 6.84 -13.10
N SER A 842 10.01 5.95 -12.13
CA SER A 842 10.81 6.17 -10.93
C SER A 842 12.33 5.98 -11.16
N SER A 843 12.75 5.39 -12.29
CA SER A 843 14.17 5.20 -12.62
C SER A 843 14.86 6.44 -13.20
N LEU A 844 14.07 7.36 -13.77
CA LEU A 844 14.60 8.47 -14.56
C LEU A 844 15.23 9.52 -13.64
N ASN A 845 16.45 9.95 -13.99
CA ASN A 845 17.13 11.06 -13.36
C ASN A 845 16.65 12.39 -13.95
N TYR A 846 15.51 12.87 -13.44
CA TYR A 846 14.88 14.12 -13.88
C TYR A 846 15.82 15.33 -13.79
N SER A 847 16.72 15.36 -12.80
CA SER A 847 17.72 16.43 -12.67
C SER A 847 18.66 16.47 -13.87
N TRP A 848 19.22 15.31 -14.24
CA TRP A 848 20.12 15.20 -15.40
C TRP A 848 19.42 15.45 -16.73
N VAL A 849 18.20 14.92 -16.92
CA VAL A 849 17.40 15.18 -18.12
C VAL A 849 17.14 16.69 -18.27
N THR A 850 16.77 17.36 -17.19
CA THR A 850 16.53 18.81 -17.22
C THR A 850 17.81 19.58 -17.47
N ALA A 851 18.92 19.22 -16.83
CA ALA A 851 20.22 19.82 -17.08
C ALA A 851 20.63 19.70 -18.57
N ARG A 852 20.36 18.55 -19.19
CA ARG A 852 20.62 18.31 -20.61
C ARG A 852 19.78 19.21 -21.51
N ILE A 853 18.48 19.32 -21.21
CA ILE A 853 17.55 20.21 -21.93
C ILE A 853 18.02 21.67 -21.86
N MET A 854 18.37 22.14 -20.66
CA MET A 854 18.88 23.51 -20.44
C MET A 854 20.18 23.75 -21.24
N THR A 855 21.08 22.77 -21.25
CA THR A 855 22.33 22.84 -22.00
C THR A 855 22.07 22.99 -23.50
N CYS A 856 21.11 22.25 -24.07
CA CYS A 856 20.75 22.36 -25.48
C CYS A 856 20.30 23.78 -25.85
N PHE A 857 19.43 24.39 -25.02
CA PHE A 857 18.99 25.77 -25.26
C PHE A 857 20.13 26.78 -25.20
N MET A 858 21.02 26.64 -24.22
CA MET A 858 22.19 27.52 -24.11
C MET A 858 23.11 27.38 -25.33
N MET A 859 23.29 26.16 -25.86
CA MET A 859 24.04 25.95 -27.09
C MET A 859 23.35 26.55 -28.31
N PHE A 860 22.02 26.46 -28.42
CA PHE A 860 21.26 27.12 -29.49
C PHE A 860 21.49 28.64 -29.45
N GLU A 861 21.34 29.23 -28.26
CA GLU A 861 21.53 30.67 -28.03
C GLU A 861 22.95 31.12 -28.39
N ASP A 862 23.97 30.39 -27.95
CA ASP A 862 25.37 30.73 -28.22
C ASP A 862 25.72 30.61 -29.72
N GLU A 863 25.25 29.57 -30.41
CA GLU A 863 25.55 29.37 -31.84
C GLU A 863 24.81 30.37 -32.73
N LEU A 864 23.54 30.66 -32.44
CA LEU A 864 22.77 31.69 -33.15
C LEU A 864 23.36 33.08 -32.95
N LYS A 865 23.86 33.37 -31.74
CA LYS A 865 24.59 34.61 -31.44
C LYS A 865 25.86 34.73 -32.29
N LYS A 866 26.68 33.67 -32.36
CA LYS A 866 27.92 33.66 -33.15
C LYS A 866 27.67 33.91 -34.63
N ARG A 867 26.56 33.41 -35.16
CA ARG A 867 26.14 33.59 -36.56
C ARG A 867 25.43 34.91 -36.84
N ASN A 868 25.22 35.73 -35.81
CA ASN A 868 24.45 36.97 -35.91
C ASN A 868 23.04 36.75 -36.50
N ASN A 869 22.40 35.63 -36.12
CA ASN A 869 21.12 35.24 -36.71
C ASN A 869 20.02 36.30 -36.43
N PRO A 870 19.19 36.66 -37.44
CA PRO A 870 18.17 37.70 -37.28
C PRO A 870 17.16 37.46 -36.16
N LEU A 871 16.74 36.20 -35.92
CA LEU A 871 15.81 35.89 -34.83
C LEU A 871 16.45 36.09 -33.46
N TYR A 872 17.72 35.72 -33.32
CA TYR A 872 18.45 35.95 -32.08
C TYR A 872 18.58 37.46 -31.80
N GLN A 873 18.93 38.25 -32.82
CA GLN A 873 19.04 39.71 -32.68
C GLN A 873 17.71 40.34 -32.29
N ASP A 874 16.61 39.96 -32.94
CA ASP A 874 15.29 40.48 -32.62
C ASP A 874 14.87 40.15 -31.18
N ILE A 875 15.00 38.89 -30.76
CA ILE A 875 14.49 38.42 -29.45
C ILE A 875 15.43 38.82 -28.30
N TYR A 876 16.75 38.63 -28.45
CA TYR A 876 17.69 38.77 -27.34
C TYR A 876 18.36 40.14 -27.26
N VAL A 877 18.47 40.89 -28.36
CA VAL A 877 19.13 42.20 -28.41
C VAL A 877 18.12 43.34 -28.52
N VAL A 878 17.30 43.36 -29.57
CA VAL A 878 16.29 44.42 -29.79
C VAL A 878 15.20 44.37 -28.74
N ASN A 879 14.62 43.19 -28.49
CA ASN A 879 13.58 42.97 -27.49
C ASN A 879 14.13 42.39 -26.18
N SER A 880 15.34 42.79 -25.79
CA SER A 880 16.09 42.24 -24.65
C SER A 880 15.37 42.28 -23.30
N GLY A 881 14.40 43.19 -23.12
CA GLY A 881 13.57 43.33 -21.91
C GLY A 881 12.35 42.40 -21.84
N ARG A 882 12.08 41.56 -22.85
CA ARG A 882 10.93 40.64 -22.81
C ARG A 882 11.21 39.45 -21.87
N PRO A 883 10.23 39.05 -21.03
CA PRO A 883 10.30 37.80 -20.29
C PRO A 883 10.22 36.60 -21.25
N GLU A 884 10.68 35.43 -20.81
CA GLU A 884 10.49 34.14 -21.53
C GLU A 884 11.06 34.06 -22.97
N LYS A 885 12.27 34.58 -23.20
CA LYS A 885 12.92 34.63 -24.54
C LYS A 885 12.95 33.27 -25.28
N ARG A 886 13.16 32.16 -24.57
CA ARG A 886 13.18 30.81 -25.16
C ARG A 886 11.84 30.37 -25.72
N VAL A 887 10.73 30.79 -25.11
CA VAL A 887 9.39 30.53 -25.63
C VAL A 887 9.23 31.21 -26.99
N PHE A 888 9.63 32.48 -27.10
CA PHE A 888 9.58 33.21 -28.38
C PHE A 888 10.50 32.58 -29.42
N LEU A 889 11.71 32.18 -29.04
CA LEU A 889 12.65 31.52 -29.95
C LEU A 889 12.08 30.21 -30.47
N ALA A 890 11.51 29.38 -29.59
CA ALA A 890 10.90 28.12 -29.96
C ALA A 890 9.66 28.33 -30.86
N VAL A 891 8.77 29.26 -30.51
CA VAL A 891 7.59 29.60 -31.33
C VAL A 891 7.99 30.09 -32.73
N ALA A 892 9.02 30.94 -32.82
CA ALA A 892 9.55 31.42 -34.10
C ALA A 892 10.15 30.27 -34.93
N ALA A 893 10.94 29.39 -34.31
CA ALA A 893 11.47 28.20 -34.99
C ALA A 893 10.33 27.28 -35.49
N LEU A 894 9.31 27.04 -34.66
CA LEU A 894 8.15 26.22 -35.02
C LEU A 894 7.24 26.83 -36.10
N SER A 895 7.41 28.12 -36.41
CA SER A 895 6.72 28.80 -37.51
C SER A 895 7.40 28.62 -38.87
N GLU A 896 8.54 27.93 -38.90
CA GLU A 896 9.30 27.59 -40.11
C GLU A 896 9.85 28.81 -40.90
N THR A 897 9.89 29.99 -40.27
CA THR A 897 10.27 31.24 -40.96
C THR A 897 11.78 31.46 -41.09
N ASN A 898 12.63 30.66 -40.43
CA ASN A 898 14.08 30.85 -40.43
C ASN A 898 14.81 29.51 -40.55
N GLU A 899 15.19 29.17 -41.79
CA GLU A 899 15.89 27.94 -42.15
C GLU A 899 17.22 27.76 -41.39
N GLU A 900 18.02 28.82 -41.28
CA GLU A 900 19.32 28.77 -40.58
C GLU A 900 19.15 28.38 -39.10
N CYS A 901 18.11 28.89 -38.44
CA CYS A 901 17.79 28.55 -37.07
C CYS A 901 17.47 27.06 -36.91
N LEU A 902 16.70 26.48 -37.83
CA LEU A 902 16.34 25.06 -37.81
C LEU A 902 17.55 24.16 -38.03
N GLN A 903 18.44 24.54 -38.96
CA GLN A 903 19.68 23.81 -39.21
C GLN A 903 20.62 23.84 -38.00
N VAL A 904 20.73 25.00 -37.32
CA VAL A 904 21.52 25.13 -36.08
C VAL A 904 20.95 24.25 -34.96
N MET A 905 19.64 24.31 -34.74
CA MET A 905 18.98 23.49 -33.70
C MET A 905 19.13 22.00 -33.99
N ALA A 906 18.90 21.55 -35.23
CA ALA A 906 19.09 20.16 -35.63
C ALA A 906 20.54 19.70 -35.43
N LYS A 907 21.52 20.50 -35.88
CA LYS A 907 22.94 20.20 -35.68
C LYS A 907 23.29 20.01 -34.20
N ILE A 908 22.87 20.93 -33.35
CA ILE A 908 23.19 20.86 -31.91
C ILE A 908 22.50 19.66 -31.26
N LEU A 909 21.24 19.38 -31.60
CA LEU A 909 20.54 18.21 -31.11
C LEU A 909 21.23 16.90 -31.55
N GLU A 910 21.72 16.84 -32.79
CA GLU A 910 22.47 15.70 -33.32
C GLU A 910 23.83 15.53 -32.60
N GLU A 911 24.56 16.62 -32.37
CA GLU A 911 25.83 16.63 -31.60
C GLU A 911 25.62 16.22 -30.14
N GLN A 912 24.44 16.51 -29.57
CA GLN A 912 24.08 16.19 -28.21
C GLN A 912 23.25 14.90 -28.09
N ARG A 913 23.27 14.02 -29.09
CA ARG A 913 22.47 12.79 -29.10
C ARG A 913 22.78 11.91 -27.88
N MET A 914 21.74 11.64 -27.10
CA MET A 914 21.76 10.73 -25.97
C MET A 914 20.48 9.89 -25.92
N GLY A 915 20.54 8.75 -25.25
CA GLY A 915 19.41 7.85 -25.03
C GLY A 915 18.81 7.97 -23.62
N TRP A 916 17.61 7.42 -23.46
CA TRP A 916 16.94 7.27 -22.16
C TRP A 916 17.83 6.58 -21.12
N MET A 917 18.48 5.48 -21.53
CA MET A 917 19.32 4.63 -20.67
C MET A 917 20.52 5.37 -20.05
N GLN A 918 20.97 6.46 -20.65
CA GLN A 918 22.06 7.26 -20.10
C GLN A 918 21.60 8.19 -18.96
N HIS A 919 20.30 8.28 -18.71
CA HIS A 919 19.68 9.18 -17.73
C HIS A 919 18.84 8.45 -16.69
N ILE A 920 19.06 7.14 -16.48
CA ILE A 920 18.44 6.39 -15.38
C ILE A 920 19.48 6.13 -14.28
N TYR A 921 19.04 5.87 -13.05
CA TYR A 921 19.96 5.60 -11.92
C TYR A 921 20.71 4.25 -12.02
N TRP A 922 20.17 3.34 -12.82
CA TRP A 922 20.65 1.96 -12.95
C TRP A 922 21.60 1.80 -14.13
N GLU A 923 22.35 0.70 -14.16
CA GLU A 923 23.21 0.38 -15.31
C GLU A 923 22.37 0.08 -16.55
N ASP A 924 21.32 -0.70 -16.39
CA ASP A 924 20.38 -1.09 -17.44
C ASP A 924 18.96 -1.26 -16.86
N LEU A 925 17.97 -1.38 -17.74
CA LEU A 925 16.60 -1.79 -17.43
C LEU A 925 16.45 -3.25 -17.80
N ASP A 926 15.73 -4.01 -16.98
CA ASP A 926 15.42 -5.38 -17.38
C ASP A 926 14.26 -5.33 -18.39
N SER A 927 14.60 -5.57 -19.66
CA SER A 927 13.64 -5.64 -20.77
C SER A 927 12.87 -6.96 -20.78
N ASP A 928 13.34 -7.95 -20.01
CA ASP A 928 12.81 -9.29 -19.96
C ASP A 928 11.87 -9.44 -18.76
N MET A 929 10.59 -9.17 -19.00
CA MET A 929 9.53 -9.35 -17.99
C MET A 929 9.40 -10.81 -17.52
N GLU A 930 9.93 -11.78 -18.28
CA GLU A 930 9.92 -13.19 -17.88
C GLU A 930 11.06 -13.54 -16.93
N ARG A 931 12.20 -12.84 -16.92
CA ARG A 931 13.33 -13.18 -16.04
C ARG A 931 12.98 -13.20 -14.55
N PRO A 932 12.21 -12.25 -13.99
CA PRO A 932 11.72 -12.34 -12.62
C PRO A 932 10.85 -13.58 -12.39
N PHE A 933 9.99 -13.93 -13.36
CA PHE A 933 9.12 -15.11 -13.31
C PHE A 933 9.85 -16.44 -13.56
N GLN A 934 10.87 -16.49 -14.41
CA GLN A 934 11.70 -17.67 -14.69
C GLN A 934 12.70 -17.91 -13.57
N ARG A 935 13.18 -16.86 -12.88
CA ARG A 935 13.97 -17.00 -11.65
C ARG A 935 13.09 -17.48 -10.49
N ALA A 936 11.89 -16.93 -10.34
CA ALA A 936 10.90 -17.45 -9.39
C ALA A 936 10.43 -18.88 -9.74
N SER A 937 10.32 -19.23 -11.04
CA SER A 937 9.94 -20.58 -11.49
C SER A 937 11.07 -21.61 -11.43
N LYS A 938 12.34 -21.21 -11.55
CA LYS A 938 13.48 -22.08 -11.24
C LYS A 938 13.46 -22.56 -9.78
N PHE A 939 12.84 -21.79 -8.88
CA PHE A 939 12.53 -22.23 -7.52
C PHE A 939 11.23 -23.02 -7.36
N ARG A 940 10.36 -23.12 -8.39
CA ARG A 940 9.38 -24.23 -8.48
C ARG A 940 10.05 -25.57 -8.79
N GLY A 941 11.32 -25.56 -9.23
CA GLY A 941 12.14 -26.76 -9.42
C GLY A 941 12.72 -27.36 -8.13
N HIS A 942 12.57 -26.67 -7.00
CA HIS A 942 12.64 -27.28 -5.67
C HIS A 942 11.20 -27.38 -5.14
N PRO A 943 10.81 -28.48 -4.47
CA PRO A 943 9.40 -28.81 -4.27
C PRO A 943 8.75 -27.78 -3.35
N VAL A 944 8.15 -26.77 -3.98
CA VAL A 944 6.97 -26.08 -3.50
C VAL A 944 5.98 -26.32 -4.63
N GLU A 945 5.38 -27.51 -4.60
CA GLU A 945 4.24 -27.86 -5.44
C GLU A 945 3.09 -26.88 -5.13
N GLN A 946 2.04 -26.87 -5.95
CA GLN A 946 0.82 -26.08 -5.70
C GLN A 946 0.08 -26.65 -4.48
N ASP A 947 0.70 -26.53 -3.31
CA ASP A 947 0.28 -27.17 -2.09
C ASP A 947 -0.44 -26.16 -1.21
N ALA A 948 -1.65 -26.52 -0.80
CA ALA A 948 -2.36 -25.78 0.23
C ALA A 948 -1.65 -26.06 1.57
N CYS A 949 -1.02 -25.03 2.12
CA CYS A 949 -0.44 -25.09 3.45
C CYS A 949 -1.54 -24.71 4.46
N SER A 950 -1.81 -25.59 5.41
CA SER A 950 -2.73 -25.30 6.51
C SER A 950 -2.01 -25.44 7.85
N ILE A 951 -2.26 -24.49 8.74
CA ILE A 951 -1.93 -24.64 10.17
C ILE A 951 -3.04 -25.50 10.75
N MET A 952 -2.70 -26.70 11.22
CA MET A 952 -3.63 -27.59 11.90
C MET A 952 -3.42 -27.58 13.41
#